data_AF-A0A355GL92-F1
#
_entry.id   AF-A0A355GL92-F1
#
_cell.length_a   1.000
_cell.length_b   1.000
_cell.length_c   1.000
_cell.angle_alpha   90.00
_cell.angle_beta   90.00
_cell.angle_gamma   90.00
#
_symmetry.space_group_name_H-M   'P 1'
#
loop_
_entity.id
_entity.type
_entity.pdbx_description
1 polymer ?
#
loop_
_entity_poly.entity_id
_entity_poly.type
_entity_poly.pdbx_seq_one_letter_code
_entity_poly.pdbx_strand_id
1 'polypeptide(L)'
;MSTPPLSVNNIFQGYTPPEGVYDEFLLDSGQPRPQSKQFLDTVVKIGREEFEHRWQQAQRTVQANDFAYSGVITPKNQPRPWELDAIPFLISSAEWKTVSKALKQRAHLLNLILKDLYGKQTLLKQGDLPAELVYSHPGFLRGYHRDQLRNDCFLHFYAADLARSPNGNWWVLADRTEAASGIGFALENRILTSRMFPELFHQCNFERLAPFFIAAQESLRKLAPQSLENPRVVLLSHGPTSPNYFEDAYLARYLGYTLVEGGDLAVRKNQVMLKTLGGLIPVDVIFRRQNSRDCDSLELNASSRIGVSGLTQAARSGQVGIANALGSGLVESAAFMAFMPRLCKSLLGTELLMPGVASWWCGVPDQLNYVLKNLEKLTIYPTFRIRGRDNPSVESLNQMSPKKLAELIRSKPSDFAAQEKVIRSSMPVWRGQIQPAHLSLRAYAVISGDSYTVMQGALARTSPNLDPLEVSIRKGEGSKDAWILSDQPVEHVTLLKEQGRTISLKRSGSELPSRAADNIFWLGRQLERAEALARLLRSAVNRLSGETRSTSDLEVPVLLRCLADQGQIEPGYAIDKMRHQLPAIEHVLPTAVFDKSQSTSLRSIVDELFRLGSIVRDRISLDTWRIIRRIDKGFQPPRYGTTNLSDVLTITDDLITELAAFSGIVMESMTRTQAFRFLELGRRVERSLQIISLVKNSFVPMPEVPSPIFETVLEVADSLMTYRSRYLSNLQ
;
A
#
# COMPACT_ATOMS: atom_id res chain seq x y z
N MET A 1 22.14 -40.32 7.25
CA MET A 1 22.03 -39.99 5.82
C MET A 1 22.55 -38.58 5.61
N SER A 2 23.77 -38.49 5.09
CA SER A 2 24.44 -37.25 4.67
C SER A 2 23.64 -36.59 3.55
N THR A 3 23.28 -35.33 3.72
CA THR A 3 22.67 -34.51 2.66
C THR A 3 23.66 -34.43 1.49
N PRO A 4 23.26 -34.75 0.25
CA PRO A 4 24.16 -34.62 -0.89
C PRO A 4 24.53 -33.14 -1.09
N PRO A 5 25.76 -32.83 -1.55
CA PRO A 5 26.11 -31.48 -1.98
C PRO A 5 25.11 -30.99 -3.04
N LEU A 6 24.89 -29.67 -3.11
CA LEU A 6 23.97 -29.00 -4.04
C LEU A 6 24.07 -29.65 -5.45
N SER A 7 23.10 -30.51 -5.79
CA SER A 7 23.18 -31.37 -6.97
C SER A 7 22.88 -30.61 -8.26
N VAL A 8 23.22 -31.22 -9.40
CA VAL A 8 23.30 -30.63 -10.76
C VAL A 8 21.94 -30.19 -11.36
N ASN A 9 20.82 -30.24 -10.62
CA ASN A 9 19.49 -29.82 -11.10
C ASN A 9 18.67 -29.03 -10.05
N ASN A 10 19.34 -28.45 -9.05
CA ASN A 10 18.68 -27.69 -7.99
C ASN A 10 18.78 -26.17 -8.24
N ILE A 11 17.76 -25.40 -7.84
CA ILE A 11 17.75 -23.93 -7.94
C ILE A 11 18.92 -23.27 -7.19
N PHE A 12 19.51 -23.99 -6.22
CA PHE A 12 20.63 -23.53 -5.40
C PHE A 12 22.01 -23.73 -6.04
N GLN A 13 22.09 -24.33 -7.22
CA GLN A 13 23.36 -24.56 -7.91
C GLN A 13 24.08 -23.23 -8.21
N GLY A 14 25.36 -23.14 -7.83
CA GLY A 14 26.18 -21.95 -8.03
C GLY A 14 26.03 -20.86 -6.96
N TYR A 15 25.21 -21.08 -5.93
CA TYR A 15 25.12 -20.13 -4.81
C TYR A 15 26.42 -20.13 -3.99
N THR A 16 27.04 -18.95 -3.85
CA THR A 16 28.20 -18.73 -2.98
C THR A 16 27.92 -17.53 -2.07
N PRO A 17 27.94 -17.71 -0.74
CA PRO A 17 27.80 -16.61 0.19
C PRO A 17 28.92 -15.57 0.04
N PRO A 18 28.67 -14.26 0.25
CA PRO A 18 29.72 -13.27 0.35
C PRO A 18 30.71 -13.57 1.48
N GLU A 19 32.00 -13.30 1.27
CA GLU A 19 33.04 -13.50 2.28
C GLU A 19 32.84 -12.60 3.51
N GLY A 20 33.12 -13.12 4.70
CA GLY A 20 33.08 -12.36 5.96
C GLY A 20 31.66 -12.00 6.44
N VAL A 21 30.63 -12.64 5.89
CA VAL A 21 29.23 -12.41 6.24
C VAL A 21 28.58 -13.69 6.76
N TYR A 22 27.73 -13.57 7.78
CA TYR A 22 26.89 -14.66 8.23
C TYR A 22 25.84 -15.02 7.16
N ASP A 23 25.87 -16.24 6.64
CA ASP A 23 24.85 -16.70 5.69
C ASP A 23 23.67 -17.37 6.39
N GLU A 24 22.45 -16.99 6.04
CA GLU A 24 21.21 -17.50 6.65
C GLU A 24 20.81 -18.89 6.12
N PHE A 25 21.42 -19.35 5.02
CA PHE A 25 21.06 -20.59 4.35
C PHE A 25 22.11 -21.69 4.48
N LEU A 26 23.39 -21.35 4.33
CA LEU A 26 24.55 -22.24 4.46
C LEU A 26 25.32 -21.99 5.76
N LEU A 27 25.97 -23.04 6.25
CA LEU A 27 27.04 -22.98 7.25
C LEU A 27 28.37 -22.66 6.55
N ASP A 28 29.38 -22.24 7.32
CA ASP A 28 30.75 -22.02 6.82
C ASP A 28 31.37 -23.30 6.22
N SER A 29 30.85 -24.47 6.58
CA SER A 29 31.21 -25.76 5.99
C SER A 29 30.61 -26.01 4.60
N GLY A 30 29.80 -25.08 4.08
CA GLY A 30 29.05 -25.22 2.82
C GLY A 30 27.79 -26.09 2.93
N GLN A 31 27.51 -26.67 4.10
CA GLN A 31 26.29 -27.47 4.33
C GLN A 31 25.08 -26.57 4.61
N PRO A 32 23.87 -26.92 4.15
CA PRO A 32 22.65 -26.22 4.51
C PRO A 32 22.44 -26.20 6.03
N ARG A 33 21.95 -25.08 6.55
CA ARG A 33 21.57 -24.98 7.97
C ARG A 33 20.45 -25.98 8.30
N PRO A 34 20.38 -26.52 9.54
CA PRO A 34 19.37 -27.51 9.92
C PRO A 34 17.92 -27.08 9.61
N GLN A 35 17.59 -25.81 9.89
CA GLN A 35 16.28 -25.22 9.62
C GLN A 35 15.91 -25.16 8.13
N SER A 36 16.91 -25.16 7.22
CA SER A 36 16.72 -25.06 5.78
C SER A 36 16.61 -26.43 5.09
N LYS A 37 16.92 -27.52 5.80
CA LYS A 37 17.03 -28.87 5.22
C LYS A 37 15.71 -29.36 4.62
N GLN A 38 14.62 -29.29 5.37
CA GLN A 38 13.31 -29.76 4.89
C GLN A 38 12.81 -28.94 3.70
N PHE A 39 13.06 -27.63 3.71
CA PHE A 39 12.74 -26.76 2.57
C PHE A 39 13.54 -27.18 1.33
N LEU A 40 14.86 -27.38 1.50
CA LEU A 40 15.76 -27.81 0.43
C LEU A 40 15.32 -29.15 -0.17
N ASP A 41 15.02 -30.15 0.67
CA ASP A 41 14.60 -31.48 0.22
C ASP A 41 13.32 -31.41 -0.63
N THR A 42 12.38 -30.54 -0.28
CA THR A 42 11.15 -30.34 -1.06
C THR A 42 11.41 -29.60 -2.37
N VAL A 43 12.22 -28.54 -2.34
CA VAL A 43 12.58 -27.79 -3.55
C VAL A 43 13.33 -28.68 -4.55
N VAL A 44 14.23 -29.54 -4.07
CA VAL A 44 14.92 -30.54 -4.90
C VAL A 44 13.93 -31.49 -5.57
N LYS A 45 12.87 -31.91 -4.87
CA LYS A 45 11.81 -32.78 -5.43
C LYS A 45 10.93 -32.06 -6.45
N ILE A 46 10.64 -30.77 -6.24
CA ILE A 46 9.87 -29.95 -7.18
C ILE A 46 10.65 -29.76 -8.49
N GLY A 47 11.97 -29.55 -8.39
CA GLY A 47 12.82 -29.27 -9.54
C GLY A 47 12.76 -27.81 -10.00
N ARG A 48 13.77 -27.39 -10.78
CA ARG A 48 13.95 -25.98 -11.17
C ARG A 48 12.82 -25.41 -12.01
N GLU A 49 12.35 -26.15 -13.02
CA GLU A 49 11.34 -25.67 -13.97
C GLU A 49 9.99 -25.41 -13.28
N GLU A 50 9.52 -26.37 -12.49
CA GLU A 50 8.26 -26.23 -11.76
C GLU A 50 8.36 -25.17 -10.64
N PHE A 51 9.52 -25.04 -9.98
CA PHE A 51 9.75 -23.96 -9.03
C PHE A 51 9.63 -22.58 -9.68
N GLU A 52 10.25 -22.39 -10.85
CA GLU A 52 10.16 -21.16 -11.63
C GLU A 52 8.71 -20.89 -12.05
N HIS A 53 8.01 -21.91 -12.54
CA HIS A 53 6.59 -21.80 -12.92
C HIS A 53 5.71 -21.36 -11.75
N ARG A 54 5.84 -21.98 -10.57
CA ARG A 54 5.11 -21.59 -9.34
C ARG A 54 5.45 -20.17 -8.90
N TRP A 55 6.72 -19.76 -8.98
CA TRP A 55 7.13 -18.40 -8.66
C TRP A 55 6.55 -17.37 -9.64
N GLN A 56 6.58 -17.64 -10.95
CA GLN A 56 5.96 -16.77 -11.95
C GLN A 56 4.45 -16.63 -11.74
N GLN A 57 3.74 -17.68 -11.35
CA GLN A 57 2.32 -17.60 -10.98
C GLN A 57 2.08 -16.69 -9.77
N ALA A 58 2.93 -16.78 -8.74
CA ALA A 58 2.88 -15.89 -7.60
C ALA A 58 3.17 -14.42 -8.00
N GLN A 59 4.19 -14.18 -8.83
CA GLN A 59 4.47 -12.84 -9.37
C GLN A 59 3.28 -12.28 -10.16
N ARG A 60 2.64 -13.08 -11.01
CA ARG A 60 1.43 -12.67 -11.74
C ARG A 60 0.30 -12.31 -10.78
N THR A 61 0.16 -12.99 -9.65
CA THR A 61 -0.84 -12.67 -8.62
C THR A 61 -0.52 -11.36 -7.90
N VAL A 62 0.74 -11.17 -7.50
CA VAL A 62 1.25 -9.93 -6.90
C VAL A 62 1.00 -8.75 -7.82
N GLN A 63 1.35 -8.93 -9.09
CA GLN A 63 1.03 -7.98 -10.12
C GLN A 63 -0.48 -7.81 -10.19
N ALA A 64 -1.30 -8.82 -10.48
CA ALA A 64 -2.77 -8.73 -10.66
C ALA A 64 -3.48 -7.95 -9.55
N ASN A 65 -3.06 -8.13 -8.31
CA ASN A 65 -3.63 -7.45 -7.15
C ASN A 65 -2.99 -6.07 -6.87
N ASP A 66 -2.11 -5.57 -7.72
CA ASP A 66 -1.47 -4.25 -7.62
C ASP A 66 -0.78 -4.01 -6.27
N PHE A 67 0.00 -4.99 -5.84
CA PHE A 67 0.88 -4.84 -4.69
C PHE A 67 2.10 -4.04 -5.17
N ALA A 68 2.11 -2.74 -4.92
CA ALA A 68 3.20 -1.86 -5.31
C ALA A 68 3.58 -0.92 -4.16
N TYR A 69 4.87 -0.56 -4.09
CA TYR A 69 5.26 0.65 -3.36
C TYR A 69 4.92 1.83 -4.25
N SER A 70 3.79 2.50 -4.01
CA SER A 70 3.31 3.61 -4.85
C SER A 70 4.12 4.92 -4.67
N GLY A 71 5.42 4.82 -4.39
CA GLY A 71 6.31 5.97 -4.18
C GLY A 71 7.73 5.79 -4.68
N VAL A 72 8.06 4.64 -5.29
CA VAL A 72 9.32 4.48 -6.03
C VAL A 72 9.01 4.74 -7.49
N ILE A 73 9.18 6.01 -7.85
CA ILE A 73 9.08 6.50 -9.21
C ILE A 73 10.30 5.98 -9.96
N THR A 74 10.12 4.99 -10.84
CA THR A 74 11.15 4.64 -11.83
C THR A 74 11.48 5.87 -12.69
N PRO A 75 12.62 5.94 -13.41
CA PRO A 75 12.90 7.05 -14.33
C PRO A 75 11.78 7.36 -15.34
N LYS A 76 10.85 6.41 -15.55
CA LYS A 76 9.66 6.51 -16.41
C LYS A 76 8.35 6.85 -15.67
N ASN A 77 8.42 7.32 -14.44
CA ASN A 77 7.25 7.70 -13.64
C ASN A 77 6.27 6.56 -13.29
N GLN A 78 6.71 5.30 -13.36
CA GLN A 78 5.87 4.12 -13.07
C GLN A 78 6.13 3.56 -11.66
N PRO A 79 5.09 3.15 -10.92
CA PRO A 79 5.23 2.50 -9.61
C PRO A 79 5.92 1.13 -9.76
N ARG A 80 6.96 0.88 -8.97
CA ARG A 80 7.64 -0.44 -8.97
C ARG A 80 6.76 -1.49 -8.27
N PRO A 81 6.45 -2.62 -8.91
CA PRO A 81 5.71 -3.71 -8.27
C PRO A 81 6.51 -4.29 -7.10
N TRP A 82 5.80 -4.73 -6.07
CA TRP A 82 6.38 -5.51 -4.98
C TRP A 82 6.98 -6.80 -5.55
N GLU A 83 8.23 -7.11 -5.25
CA GLU A 83 8.88 -8.33 -5.75
C GLU A 83 9.03 -9.33 -4.60
N LEU A 84 8.11 -10.29 -4.53
CA LEU A 84 8.19 -11.42 -3.60
C LEU A 84 9.24 -12.43 -4.09
N ASP A 85 10.19 -12.75 -3.24
CA ASP A 85 11.13 -13.82 -3.48
C ASP A 85 10.51 -15.18 -3.07
N ALA A 86 10.82 -16.22 -3.85
CA ALA A 86 10.27 -17.56 -3.64
C ALA A 86 10.88 -18.30 -2.44
N ILE A 87 12.09 -17.94 -2.02
CA ILE A 87 12.84 -18.63 -0.96
C ILE A 87 12.53 -17.92 0.37
N PRO A 88 11.79 -18.56 1.31
CA PRO A 88 11.44 -17.95 2.59
C PRO A 88 12.66 -17.85 3.51
N PHE A 89 12.62 -16.91 4.44
CA PHE A 89 13.58 -16.81 5.54
C PHE A 89 13.13 -17.69 6.71
N LEU A 90 13.90 -18.73 7.03
CA LEU A 90 13.56 -19.74 8.03
C LEU A 90 14.28 -19.44 9.35
N ILE A 91 13.52 -19.32 10.44
CA ILE A 91 14.03 -19.03 11.79
C ILE A 91 13.57 -20.14 12.74
N SER A 92 14.46 -20.65 13.57
CA SER A 92 14.12 -21.68 14.57
C SER A 92 13.22 -21.14 15.70
N SER A 93 12.40 -22.01 16.31
CA SER A 93 11.54 -21.65 17.45
C SER A 93 12.36 -21.09 18.62
N ALA A 94 13.47 -21.73 18.97
CA ALA A 94 14.32 -21.35 20.10
C ALA A 94 14.92 -19.95 19.92
N GLU A 95 15.39 -19.65 18.71
CA GLU A 95 15.91 -18.34 18.35
C GLU A 95 14.81 -17.27 18.43
N TRP A 96 13.66 -17.54 17.81
CA TRP A 96 12.57 -16.57 17.77
C TRP A 96 11.97 -16.29 19.16
N LYS A 97 11.98 -17.27 20.08
CA LYS A 97 11.59 -17.07 21.49
C LYS A 97 12.48 -16.02 22.16
N THR A 98 13.79 -16.07 21.93
CA THR A 98 14.76 -15.10 22.46
C THR A 98 14.53 -13.72 21.87
N VAL A 99 14.40 -13.63 20.54
CA VAL A 99 14.09 -12.38 19.83
C VAL A 99 12.77 -11.78 20.35
N SER A 100 11.72 -12.60 20.43
CA SER A 100 10.41 -12.18 20.91
C SER A 100 10.46 -11.64 22.33
N LYS A 101 11.18 -12.29 23.25
CA LYS A 101 11.33 -11.82 24.64
C LYS A 101 11.98 -10.44 24.68
N ALA A 102 13.05 -10.23 23.91
CA ALA A 102 13.74 -8.95 23.85
C ALA A 102 12.88 -7.84 23.22
N LEU A 103 12.12 -8.15 22.15
CA LEU A 103 11.21 -7.19 21.53
C LEU A 103 10.09 -6.76 22.49
N LYS A 104 9.56 -7.68 23.32
CA LYS A 104 8.58 -7.32 24.36
C LYS A 104 9.16 -6.37 25.39
N GLN A 105 10.37 -6.65 25.91
CA GLN A 105 11.05 -5.77 26.86
C GLN A 105 11.27 -4.38 26.24
N ARG A 106 11.75 -4.33 25.00
CA ARG A 106 12.05 -3.09 24.30
C ARG A 106 10.80 -2.25 24.02
N ALA A 107 9.70 -2.86 23.56
CA ALA A 107 8.43 -2.18 23.37
C ALA A 107 7.88 -1.62 24.70
N HIS A 108 7.97 -2.40 25.78
CA HIS A 108 7.56 -1.95 27.11
C HIS A 108 8.42 -0.78 27.60
N LEU A 109 9.75 -0.86 27.46
CA LEU A 109 10.68 0.22 27.80
C LEU A 109 10.35 1.52 27.04
N LEU A 110 10.15 1.45 25.73
CA LEU A 110 9.80 2.61 24.90
C LEU A 110 8.45 3.22 25.30
N ASN A 111 7.48 2.39 25.67
CA ASN A 111 6.20 2.86 26.21
C ASN A 111 6.38 3.61 27.54
N LEU A 112 7.23 3.11 28.45
CA LEU A 112 7.54 3.80 29.71
C LEU A 112 8.27 5.12 29.49
N ILE A 113 9.21 5.16 28.54
CA ILE A 113 9.90 6.40 28.14
C ILE A 113 8.88 7.42 27.65
N LEU A 114 7.98 7.04 26.73
CA LEU A 114 6.92 7.93 26.25
C LEU A 114 5.99 8.39 27.38
N LYS A 115 5.61 7.49 28.29
CA LYS A 115 4.77 7.80 29.46
C LYS A 115 5.44 8.83 30.36
N ASP A 116 6.75 8.71 30.59
CA ASP A 116 7.49 9.67 31.40
C ASP A 116 7.62 11.03 30.69
N LEU A 117 8.05 11.03 29.42
CA LEU A 117 8.31 12.26 28.66
C LEU A 117 7.06 13.12 28.43
N TYR A 118 5.89 12.50 28.28
CA TYR A 118 4.60 13.21 28.20
C TYR A 118 3.90 13.39 29.55
N GLY A 119 4.51 12.91 30.64
CA GLY A 119 3.97 12.93 32.00
C GLY A 119 4.89 13.64 32.99
N LYS A 120 5.44 12.90 33.97
CA LYS A 120 6.21 13.49 35.09
C LYS A 120 7.62 13.98 34.72
N GLN A 121 8.15 13.53 33.58
CA GLN A 121 9.47 13.88 33.05
C GLN A 121 10.62 13.61 34.04
N THR A 122 10.58 12.49 34.76
CA THR A 122 11.62 12.11 35.72
C THR A 122 12.95 11.82 35.01
N LEU A 123 12.93 11.26 33.80
CA LEU A 123 14.14 10.97 33.01
C LEU A 123 14.91 12.25 32.67
N LEU A 124 14.20 13.36 32.45
CA LEU A 124 14.81 14.67 32.22
C LEU A 124 15.33 15.27 33.53
N LYS A 125 14.55 15.20 34.60
CA LYS A 125 14.90 15.75 35.92
C LYS A 125 16.11 15.05 36.55
N GLN A 126 16.28 13.76 36.31
CA GLN A 126 17.40 12.95 36.82
C GLN A 126 18.63 12.97 35.90
N GLY A 127 18.54 13.60 34.71
CA GLY A 127 19.64 13.65 33.75
C GLY A 127 19.93 12.30 33.07
N ASP A 128 18.95 11.38 33.04
CA ASP A 128 19.02 10.15 32.25
C ASP A 128 18.86 10.41 30.75
N LEU A 129 18.09 11.45 30.40
CA LEU A 129 17.97 11.97 29.04
C LEU A 129 18.26 13.47 29.01
N PRO A 130 19.06 13.95 28.03
CA PRO A 130 19.25 15.38 27.82
C PRO A 130 17.94 16.08 27.43
N ALA A 131 17.59 17.16 28.13
CA ALA A 131 16.39 17.94 27.84
C ALA A 131 16.37 18.50 26.41
N GLU A 132 17.54 18.87 25.88
CA GLU A 132 17.71 19.33 24.50
C GLU A 132 17.26 18.28 23.47
N LEU A 133 17.54 16.99 23.70
CA LEU A 133 17.13 15.92 22.78
C LEU A 133 15.60 15.85 22.65
N VAL A 134 14.86 16.19 23.71
CA VAL A 134 13.39 16.10 23.73
C VAL A 134 12.74 17.41 23.28
N TYR A 135 13.09 18.55 23.90
CA TYR A 135 12.41 19.82 23.64
C TYR A 135 12.75 20.44 22.28
N SER A 136 13.92 20.12 21.72
CA SER A 136 14.29 20.48 20.35
C SER A 136 13.66 19.55 19.32
N HIS A 137 13.19 18.36 19.72
CA HIS A 137 12.63 17.39 18.79
C HIS A 137 11.28 17.88 18.24
N PRO A 138 11.14 18.04 16.91
CA PRO A 138 9.88 18.42 16.28
C PRO A 138 8.72 17.44 16.51
N GLY A 139 9.00 16.20 16.91
CA GLY A 139 8.00 15.16 17.18
C GLY A 139 7.48 15.19 18.61
N PHE A 140 8.09 15.98 19.50
CA PHE A 140 7.59 16.19 20.85
C PHE A 140 6.39 17.14 20.81
N LEU A 141 5.19 16.59 21.01
CA LEU A 141 3.95 17.35 20.93
C LEU A 141 3.69 18.04 22.26
N ARG A 142 4.20 19.26 22.43
CA ARG A 142 4.07 20.04 23.68
C ARG A 142 2.62 20.16 24.16
N GLY A 143 1.67 20.39 23.24
CA GLY A 143 0.24 20.47 23.56
C GLY A 143 -0.40 19.16 24.04
N TYR A 144 0.32 18.03 23.93
CA TYR A 144 -0.14 16.71 24.34
C TYR A 144 0.36 16.30 25.74
N HIS A 145 1.39 16.97 26.28
CA HIS A 145 1.95 16.73 27.62
C HIS A 145 0.93 17.00 28.74
N ARG A 146 0.83 16.10 29.75
CA ARG A 146 -0.11 16.23 30.89
C ARG A 146 0.37 15.52 32.14
N ASP A 147 0.04 16.11 33.29
CA ASP A 147 0.34 15.52 34.60
C ASP A 147 -0.47 14.25 34.89
N GLN A 148 -1.71 14.17 34.38
CA GLN A 148 -2.59 13.01 34.56
C GLN A 148 -3.01 12.43 33.20
N LEU A 149 -2.48 11.25 32.89
CA LEU A 149 -2.81 10.49 31.69
C LEU A 149 -4.01 9.59 31.98
N ARG A 150 -5.03 9.59 31.10
CA ARG A 150 -6.18 8.68 31.20
C ARG A 150 -5.85 7.26 30.71
N ASN A 151 -4.97 7.15 29.72
CA ASN A 151 -4.48 5.89 29.19
C ASN A 151 -2.97 5.81 29.40
N ASP A 152 -2.53 4.68 29.95
CA ASP A 152 -1.12 4.43 30.29
C ASP A 152 -0.29 3.87 29.14
N CYS A 153 -0.93 3.61 27.98
CA CYS A 153 -0.30 3.07 26.79
C CYS A 153 -0.24 4.11 25.68
N PHE A 154 0.98 4.45 25.25
CA PHE A 154 1.24 5.25 24.06
C PHE A 154 1.53 4.38 22.84
N LEU A 155 2.15 3.22 23.08
CA LEU A 155 2.70 2.35 22.05
C LEU A 155 1.86 1.08 21.91
N HIS A 156 0.73 1.17 21.19
CA HIS A 156 -0.13 0.01 20.95
C HIS A 156 0.50 -0.99 19.99
N PHE A 157 1.14 -0.48 18.94
CA PHE A 157 1.85 -1.22 17.91
C PHE A 157 3.32 -0.78 17.92
N TYR A 158 4.22 -1.74 17.94
CA TYR A 158 5.64 -1.51 17.86
C TYR A 158 6.22 -2.32 16.70
N ALA A 159 7.20 -1.76 15.99
CA ALA A 159 8.02 -2.56 15.10
C ALA A 159 9.51 -2.27 15.32
N ALA A 160 10.33 -3.28 15.09
CA ALA A 160 11.78 -3.19 15.16
C ALA A 160 12.38 -3.64 13.84
N ASP A 161 13.27 -2.83 13.28
CA ASP A 161 14.15 -3.24 12.20
C ASP A 161 15.35 -3.98 12.81
N LEU A 162 15.55 -5.22 12.40
CA LEU A 162 16.54 -6.16 12.92
C LEU A 162 17.52 -6.59 11.80
N ALA A 163 18.75 -6.89 12.20
CA ALA A 163 19.70 -7.62 11.38
C ALA A 163 20.54 -8.54 12.25
N ARG A 164 21.10 -9.59 11.64
CA ARG A 164 22.18 -10.35 12.25
C ARG A 164 23.52 -9.70 11.94
N SER A 165 24.38 -9.69 12.95
CA SER A 165 25.79 -9.36 12.80
C SER A 165 26.54 -10.48 12.06
N PRO A 166 27.79 -10.22 11.60
CA PRO A 166 28.65 -11.26 11.05
C PRO A 166 28.87 -12.46 11.98
N ASN A 167 28.70 -12.26 13.30
CA ASN A 167 28.82 -13.32 14.30
C ASN A 167 27.50 -14.05 14.58
N GLY A 168 26.43 -13.76 13.84
CA GLY A 168 25.11 -14.39 13.97
C GLY A 168 24.22 -13.84 15.09
N ASN A 169 24.67 -12.81 15.82
CA ASN A 169 23.89 -12.18 16.90
C ASN A 169 22.87 -11.17 16.35
N TRP A 170 21.68 -11.11 16.96
CA TRP A 170 20.64 -10.15 16.58
C TRP A 170 20.88 -8.77 17.16
N TRP A 171 20.75 -7.76 16.32
CA TRP A 171 20.80 -6.34 16.70
C TRP A 171 19.55 -5.60 16.24
N VAL A 172 19.09 -4.66 17.06
CA VAL A 172 18.08 -3.67 16.64
C VAL A 172 18.76 -2.53 15.90
N LEU A 173 18.40 -2.35 14.63
CA LEU A 173 18.89 -1.27 13.77
C LEU A 173 18.08 0.02 13.97
N ALA A 174 16.76 -0.10 14.10
CA ALA A 174 15.87 1.03 14.31
C ALA A 174 14.55 0.61 14.97
N ASP A 175 14.02 1.50 15.81
CA ASP A 175 12.69 1.39 16.40
C ASP A 175 11.66 2.13 15.54
N ARG A 176 10.47 1.55 15.40
CA ARG A 176 9.32 2.14 14.70
C ARG A 176 8.13 2.20 15.65
N THR A 177 7.84 3.38 16.14
CA THR A 177 6.84 3.66 17.17
C THR A 177 5.74 4.61 16.71
N GLU A 178 5.85 5.22 15.52
CA GLU A 178 4.85 6.12 14.98
C GLU A 178 3.73 5.36 14.28
N ALA A 179 3.84 5.16 12.96
CA ALA A 179 2.88 4.44 12.13
C ALA A 179 3.61 3.46 11.21
N ALA A 180 4.14 2.38 11.80
CA ALA A 180 4.97 1.41 11.08
C ALA A 180 4.18 0.73 9.94
N SER A 181 4.78 0.70 8.75
CA SER A 181 4.31 -0.07 7.59
C SER A 181 5.00 -1.41 7.48
N GLY A 182 4.32 -2.36 6.81
CA GLY A 182 4.82 -3.67 6.43
C GLY A 182 4.09 -4.87 7.04
N ILE A 183 3.13 -4.67 7.95
CA ILE A 183 2.35 -5.76 8.56
C ILE A 183 1.46 -6.44 7.50
N GLY A 184 0.78 -5.65 6.66
CA GLY A 184 -0.07 -6.19 5.59
C GLY A 184 0.75 -6.92 4.54
N PHE A 185 1.98 -6.45 4.26
CA PHE A 185 2.91 -7.12 3.36
C PHE A 185 3.42 -8.46 3.91
N ALA A 186 3.72 -8.54 5.21
CA ALA A 186 4.12 -9.81 5.83
C ALA A 186 3.00 -10.86 5.76
N LEU A 187 1.76 -10.45 5.97
CA LEU A 187 0.59 -11.31 5.82
C LEU A 187 0.38 -11.77 4.37
N GLU A 188 0.47 -10.85 3.41
CA GLU A 188 0.29 -11.20 2.00
C GLU A 188 1.41 -12.12 1.48
N ASN A 189 2.66 -11.87 1.89
CA ASN A 189 3.79 -12.75 1.60
C ASN A 189 3.49 -14.17 2.05
N ARG A 190 2.98 -14.35 3.28
CA ARG A 190 2.59 -15.66 3.83
C ARG A 190 1.51 -16.36 3.01
N ILE A 191 0.49 -15.63 2.58
CA ILE A 191 -0.61 -16.19 1.78
C ILE A 191 -0.09 -16.64 0.41
N LEU A 192 0.74 -15.84 -0.24
CA LEU A 192 1.31 -16.17 -1.55
C LEU A 192 2.26 -17.37 -1.46
N THR A 193 3.19 -17.38 -0.50
CA THR A 193 4.11 -18.51 -0.33
C THR A 193 3.39 -19.79 0.07
N SER A 194 2.26 -19.70 0.80
CA SER A 194 1.43 -20.87 1.11
C SER A 194 0.81 -21.53 -0.11
N ARG A 195 0.52 -20.75 -1.16
CA ARG A 195 -0.01 -21.27 -2.42
C ARG A 195 1.11 -21.80 -3.32
N MET A 196 2.31 -21.26 -3.19
CA MET A 196 3.49 -21.76 -3.91
C MET A 196 3.94 -23.13 -3.39
N PHE A 197 3.89 -23.34 -2.08
CA PHE A 197 4.38 -24.57 -1.45
C PHE A 197 3.34 -25.23 -0.51
N PRO A 198 2.17 -25.63 -1.02
CA PRO A 198 1.13 -26.23 -0.19
C PRO A 198 1.63 -27.46 0.57
N GLU A 199 2.50 -28.27 -0.04
CA GLU A 199 3.04 -29.49 0.56
C GLU A 199 3.88 -29.17 1.80
N LEU A 200 4.71 -28.12 1.75
CA LEU A 200 5.47 -27.63 2.91
C LEU A 200 4.54 -27.05 3.98
N PHE A 201 3.44 -26.41 3.57
CA PHE A 201 2.48 -25.85 4.52
C PHE A 201 1.70 -26.91 5.32
N HIS A 202 1.67 -28.15 4.83
CA HIS A 202 1.09 -29.30 5.51
C HIS A 202 2.12 -30.15 6.27
N GLN A 203 3.36 -30.22 5.78
CA GLN A 203 4.42 -31.07 6.35
C GLN A 203 5.31 -30.36 7.38
N CYS A 204 5.45 -29.03 7.28
CA CYS A 204 6.24 -28.24 8.22
C CYS A 204 5.31 -27.63 9.27
N ASN A 205 5.73 -27.69 10.53
CA ASN A 205 5.11 -26.91 11.59
C ASN A 205 5.73 -25.51 11.57
N PHE A 206 5.00 -24.51 11.09
CA PHE A 206 5.37 -23.09 11.25
C PHE A 206 4.24 -22.35 11.93
N GLU A 207 4.64 -21.35 12.70
CA GLU A 207 3.73 -20.53 13.47
C GLU A 207 2.80 -19.71 12.57
N ARG A 208 1.54 -19.57 13.02
CA ARG A 208 0.51 -18.83 12.29
C ARG A 208 0.58 -17.34 12.65
N LEU A 209 0.25 -16.48 11.68
CA LEU A 209 0.19 -15.03 11.90
C LEU A 209 -1.14 -14.58 12.56
N ALA A 210 -2.20 -15.39 12.45
CA ALA A 210 -3.54 -15.02 12.93
C ALA A 210 -3.62 -14.59 14.41
N PRO A 211 -2.92 -15.26 15.37
CA PRO A 211 -2.94 -14.84 16.78
C PRO A 211 -2.49 -13.39 17.02
N PHE A 212 -1.55 -12.89 16.22
CA PHE A 212 -1.11 -11.49 16.29
C PHE A 212 -2.23 -10.52 15.90
N PHE A 213 -2.99 -10.84 14.85
CA PHE A 213 -4.10 -10.01 14.39
C PHE A 213 -5.30 -10.07 15.35
N ILE A 214 -5.54 -11.21 16.00
CA ILE A 214 -6.52 -11.32 17.09
C ILE A 214 -6.11 -10.39 18.24
N ALA A 215 -4.86 -10.47 18.69
CA ALA A 215 -4.34 -9.57 19.72
C ALA A 215 -4.45 -8.09 19.31
N ALA A 216 -4.23 -7.78 18.03
CA ALA A 216 -4.40 -6.43 17.49
C ALA A 216 -5.85 -5.94 17.54
N GLN A 217 -6.82 -6.77 17.14
CA GLN A 217 -8.24 -6.42 17.24
C GLN A 217 -8.68 -6.22 18.69
N GLU A 218 -8.19 -7.05 19.60
CA GLU A 218 -8.47 -6.92 21.03
C GLU A 218 -7.86 -5.65 21.64
N SER A 219 -6.62 -5.34 21.25
CA SER A 219 -5.92 -4.12 21.66
C SER A 219 -6.68 -2.86 21.23
N LEU A 220 -7.08 -2.80 19.96
CA LEU A 220 -7.87 -1.69 19.43
C LEU A 220 -9.24 -1.60 20.09
N ARG A 221 -9.91 -2.72 20.36
CA ARG A 221 -11.21 -2.72 21.06
C ARG A 221 -11.09 -2.20 22.49
N LYS A 222 -10.04 -2.58 23.23
CA LYS A 222 -9.80 -2.13 24.62
C LYS A 222 -9.44 -0.64 24.70
N LEU A 223 -9.03 -0.03 23.60
CA LEU A 223 -8.68 1.39 23.52
C LEU A 223 -9.91 2.32 23.48
N ALA A 224 -11.12 1.77 23.31
CA ALA A 224 -12.34 2.56 23.29
C ALA A 224 -12.53 3.33 24.61
N PRO A 225 -12.82 4.65 24.57
CA PRO A 225 -13.00 5.48 25.76
C PRO A 225 -14.06 5.01 26.75
N GLN A 226 -15.11 4.38 26.22
CA GLN A 226 -16.13 3.68 26.97
C GLN A 226 -15.93 2.20 26.71
N SER A 227 -16.10 1.34 27.72
CA SER A 227 -16.03 -0.13 27.59
C SER A 227 -17.22 -0.68 26.80
N LEU A 228 -17.35 -0.24 25.54
CA LEU A 228 -18.36 -0.66 24.59
C LEU A 228 -18.05 -2.08 24.13
N GLU A 229 -19.08 -2.92 24.04
CA GLU A 229 -18.90 -4.28 23.55
C GLU A 229 -18.45 -4.33 22.08
N ASN A 230 -18.91 -3.37 21.27
CA ASN A 230 -18.62 -3.26 19.85
C ASN A 230 -18.31 -1.80 19.46
N PRO A 231 -17.10 -1.30 19.75
CA PRO A 231 -16.68 0.05 19.41
C PRO A 231 -16.46 0.19 17.91
N ARG A 232 -16.76 1.38 17.37
CA ARG A 232 -16.49 1.72 15.98
C ARG A 232 -15.02 2.09 15.81
N VAL A 233 -14.27 1.15 15.26
CA VAL A 233 -12.87 1.32 14.91
C VAL A 233 -12.76 1.70 13.43
N VAL A 234 -12.00 2.75 13.14
CA VAL A 234 -11.69 3.19 11.78
C VAL A 234 -10.18 3.16 11.54
N LEU A 235 -9.76 2.92 10.30
CA LEU A 235 -8.35 2.98 9.88
C LEU A 235 -8.13 4.28 9.10
N LEU A 236 -7.38 5.22 9.69
CA LEU A 236 -7.10 6.53 9.10
C LEU A 236 -5.88 6.47 8.17
N SER A 237 -6.12 6.49 6.87
CA SER A 237 -5.11 6.44 5.82
C SER A 237 -4.66 7.83 5.35
N HIS A 238 -3.53 7.88 4.66
CA HIS A 238 -3.07 9.03 3.88
C HIS A 238 -3.82 9.20 2.54
N GLY A 239 -4.60 8.19 2.15
CA GLY A 239 -5.32 8.17 0.87
C GLY A 239 -4.52 7.59 -0.30
N PRO A 240 -5.12 7.50 -1.50
CA PRO A 240 -4.60 6.75 -2.65
C PRO A 240 -3.27 7.22 -3.23
N THR A 241 -2.89 8.47 -2.99
CA THR A 241 -1.59 9.01 -3.42
C THR A 241 -0.42 8.52 -2.55
N SER A 242 -0.70 7.81 -1.45
CA SER A 242 0.31 7.29 -0.55
C SER A 242 0.95 6.01 -1.07
N PRO A 243 2.28 5.83 -0.94
CA PRO A 243 2.97 4.60 -1.29
C PRO A 243 2.43 3.35 -0.56
N ASN A 244 1.83 3.54 0.61
CA ASN A 244 1.35 2.46 1.47
C ASN A 244 -0.18 2.28 1.42
N TYR A 245 -0.90 2.97 0.54
CA TYR A 245 -2.37 2.90 0.49
C TYR A 245 -2.89 1.47 0.30
N PHE A 246 -2.19 0.68 -0.51
CA PHE A 246 -2.47 -0.73 -0.68
C PHE A 246 -2.52 -1.47 0.68
N GLU A 247 -1.49 -1.30 1.51
CA GLU A 247 -1.41 -1.94 2.82
C GLU A 247 -2.58 -1.50 3.70
N ASP A 248 -2.90 -0.20 3.70
CA ASP A 248 -3.97 0.37 4.52
C ASP A 248 -5.34 -0.23 4.13
N ALA A 249 -5.66 -0.27 2.84
CA ALA A 249 -6.90 -0.87 2.34
C ALA A 249 -6.96 -2.39 2.59
N TYR A 250 -5.84 -3.07 2.43
CA TYR A 250 -5.73 -4.50 2.68
C TYR A 250 -5.97 -4.84 4.15
N LEU A 251 -5.31 -4.12 5.07
CA LEU A 251 -5.48 -4.29 6.52
C LEU A 251 -6.89 -3.92 6.98
N ALA A 252 -7.46 -2.83 6.47
CA ALA A 252 -8.83 -2.44 6.77
C ALA A 252 -9.81 -3.57 6.43
N ARG A 253 -9.69 -4.17 5.24
CA ARG A 253 -10.51 -5.30 4.83
C ARG A 253 -10.25 -6.55 5.66
N TYR A 254 -8.99 -6.89 5.92
CA TYR A 254 -8.63 -8.09 6.67
C TYR A 254 -9.10 -8.04 8.13
N LEU A 255 -9.03 -6.87 8.76
CA LEU A 255 -9.45 -6.64 10.14
C LEU A 255 -10.94 -6.29 10.28
N GLY A 256 -11.62 -6.00 9.18
CA GLY A 256 -13.03 -5.60 9.16
C GLY A 256 -13.29 -4.17 9.66
N TYR A 257 -12.35 -3.24 9.44
CA TYR A 257 -12.47 -1.84 9.84
C TYR A 257 -12.80 -0.93 8.65
N THR A 258 -13.48 0.18 8.94
CA THR A 258 -13.78 1.19 7.92
C THR A 258 -12.52 1.98 7.58
N LEU A 259 -12.08 1.92 6.32
CA LEU A 259 -11.01 2.78 5.80
C LEU A 259 -11.54 4.22 5.66
N VAL A 260 -10.82 5.19 6.21
CA VAL A 260 -11.20 6.61 6.19
C VAL A 260 -9.99 7.48 5.89
N GLU A 261 -10.24 8.65 5.30
CA GLU A 261 -9.27 9.75 5.20
C GLU A 261 -9.66 10.91 6.12
N GLY A 262 -8.77 11.89 6.29
CA GLY A 262 -9.06 13.05 7.16
C GLY A 262 -10.34 13.79 6.76
N GLY A 263 -10.58 13.91 5.45
CA GLY A 263 -11.80 14.50 4.87
C GLY A 263 -13.09 13.72 5.15
N ASP A 264 -13.02 12.47 5.62
CA ASP A 264 -14.20 11.66 6.00
C ASP A 264 -14.59 11.86 7.47
N LEU A 265 -13.70 12.43 8.28
CA LEU A 265 -13.90 12.66 9.71
C LEU A 265 -14.14 14.14 10.01
N ALA A 266 -14.86 14.41 11.09
CA ALA A 266 -15.08 15.76 11.61
C ALA A 266 -15.16 15.71 13.14
N VAL A 267 -14.66 16.73 13.83
CA VAL A 267 -14.77 16.82 15.28
C VAL A 267 -15.92 17.75 15.66
N ARG A 268 -16.84 17.29 16.51
CA ARG A 268 -17.90 18.11 17.11
C ARG A 268 -18.02 17.82 18.59
N LYS A 269 -18.09 18.86 19.42
CA LYS A 269 -18.16 18.74 20.90
C LYS A 269 -17.09 17.78 21.46
N ASN A 270 -15.86 17.90 20.96
CA ASN A 270 -14.71 17.04 21.26
C ASN A 270 -14.87 15.56 20.87
N GLN A 271 -15.90 15.15 20.13
CA GLN A 271 -16.07 13.80 19.62
C GLN A 271 -15.72 13.72 18.13
N VAL A 272 -15.02 12.66 17.74
CA VAL A 272 -14.75 12.39 16.32
C VAL A 272 -15.96 11.70 15.71
N MET A 273 -16.42 12.25 14.59
CA MET A 273 -17.59 11.78 13.87
C MET A 273 -17.20 11.40 12.44
N LEU A 274 -17.70 10.27 11.96
CA LEU A 274 -17.68 9.86 10.58
C LEU A 274 -18.80 10.58 9.81
N LYS A 275 -18.46 11.23 8.70
CA LYS A 275 -19.41 11.85 7.77
C LYS A 275 -19.99 10.79 6.85
N THR A 276 -21.23 10.39 7.08
CA THR A 276 -21.94 9.46 6.22
C THR A 276 -23.13 10.13 5.55
N LEU A 277 -23.71 9.46 4.54
CA LEU A 277 -24.96 9.92 3.92
C LEU A 277 -26.14 9.98 4.90
N GLY A 278 -26.11 9.16 5.96
CA GLY A 278 -27.14 9.14 7.01
C GLY A 278 -26.91 10.17 8.11
N GLY A 279 -25.84 10.96 8.05
CA GLY A 279 -25.47 11.95 9.06
C GLY A 279 -24.14 11.65 9.74
N LEU A 280 -23.91 12.30 10.88
CA LEU A 280 -22.68 12.15 11.66
C LEU A 280 -22.79 10.96 12.62
N ILE A 281 -21.86 10.02 12.52
CA ILE A 281 -21.80 8.82 13.38
C ILE A 281 -20.54 8.86 14.24
N PRO A 282 -20.61 8.66 15.57
CA PRO A 282 -19.42 8.71 16.42
C PRO A 282 -18.42 7.58 16.12
N VAL A 283 -17.15 7.93 16.18
CA VAL A 283 -15.98 7.04 16.06
C VAL A 283 -15.30 6.92 17.42
N ASP A 284 -15.13 5.69 17.88
CA ASP A 284 -14.60 5.41 19.22
C ASP A 284 -13.08 5.24 19.21
N VAL A 285 -12.55 4.61 18.14
CA VAL A 285 -11.11 4.29 18.02
C VAL A 285 -10.62 4.55 16.59
N ILE A 286 -9.45 5.17 16.50
CA ILE A 286 -8.73 5.42 15.25
C ILE A 286 -7.42 4.64 15.25
N PHE A 287 -7.30 3.67 14.35
CA PHE A 287 -6.02 3.10 13.98
C PHE A 287 -5.37 3.98 12.91
N ARG A 288 -4.40 4.81 13.30
CA ARG A 288 -3.81 5.80 12.39
C ARG A 288 -2.63 5.22 11.60
N ARG A 289 -2.55 5.61 10.34
CA ARG A 289 -1.40 5.36 9.45
C ARG A 289 -0.56 6.60 9.19
N GLN A 290 -1.06 7.76 9.61
CA GLN A 290 -0.43 9.08 9.47
C GLN A 290 0.55 9.36 10.60
N ASN A 291 1.56 10.19 10.34
CA ASN A 291 2.46 10.69 11.38
C ASN A 291 1.72 11.65 12.32
N SER A 292 2.17 11.72 13.58
CA SER A 292 1.42 12.42 14.62
C SER A 292 1.21 13.90 14.29
N ARG A 293 2.22 14.56 13.70
CA ARG A 293 2.16 15.98 13.33
C ARG A 293 1.11 16.28 12.27
N ASP A 294 0.83 15.33 11.38
CA ASP A 294 -0.07 15.54 10.26
C ASP A 294 -1.52 15.21 10.58
N CYS A 295 -1.78 14.62 11.76
CA CYS A 295 -3.09 14.20 12.21
C CYS A 295 -4.05 15.35 12.54
N ASP A 296 -3.56 16.56 12.83
CA ASP A 296 -4.42 17.70 13.19
C ASP A 296 -3.84 19.01 12.67
N SER A 297 -4.55 19.62 11.72
CA SER A 297 -4.15 20.90 11.12
C SER A 297 -4.38 22.11 12.03
N LEU A 298 -5.22 22.00 13.06
CA LEU A 298 -5.52 23.11 13.95
C LEU A 298 -4.44 23.30 15.02
N GLU A 299 -3.98 22.20 15.64
CA GLU A 299 -3.04 22.25 16.78
C GLU A 299 -1.61 21.85 16.44
N LEU A 300 -1.37 21.04 15.38
CA LEU A 300 -0.05 20.41 15.16
C LEU A 300 0.64 20.90 13.89
N ASN A 301 -0.01 20.82 12.73
CA ASN A 301 0.56 21.23 11.45
C ASN A 301 -0.47 21.90 10.54
N ALA A 302 -0.53 23.24 10.57
CA ALA A 302 -1.47 24.04 9.76
C ALA A 302 -1.37 23.81 8.24
N SER A 303 -0.22 23.32 7.75
CA SER A 303 -0.04 23.01 6.33
C SER A 303 -0.53 21.61 5.94
N SER A 304 -0.83 20.73 6.92
CA SER A 304 -1.33 19.39 6.65
C SER A 304 -2.75 19.44 6.08
N ARG A 305 -2.97 18.72 4.97
CA ARG A 305 -4.29 18.56 4.32
C ARG A 305 -4.91 17.18 4.56
N ILE A 306 -4.18 16.29 5.24
CA ILE A 306 -4.56 14.88 5.39
C ILE A 306 -5.13 14.55 6.78
N GLY A 307 -4.93 15.44 7.75
CA GLY A 307 -5.38 15.27 9.13
C GLY A 307 -6.86 15.56 9.35
N VAL A 308 -7.25 15.50 10.63
CA VAL A 308 -8.60 15.81 11.12
C VAL A 308 -8.49 16.96 12.11
N SER A 309 -9.04 18.12 11.74
CA SER A 309 -8.96 19.31 12.59
C SER A 309 -9.67 19.10 13.93
N GLY A 310 -8.97 19.37 15.04
CA GLY A 310 -9.46 19.18 16.40
C GLY A 310 -9.31 17.76 16.95
N LEU A 311 -8.65 16.86 16.20
CA LEU A 311 -8.39 15.48 16.65
C LEU A 311 -7.51 15.44 17.91
N THR A 312 -6.54 16.35 18.02
CA THR A 312 -5.66 16.44 19.19
C THR A 312 -6.46 16.74 20.44
N GLN A 313 -7.36 17.73 20.38
CA GLN A 313 -8.29 18.03 21.47
C GLN A 313 -9.23 16.86 21.79
N ALA A 314 -9.79 16.19 20.78
CA ALA A 314 -10.67 15.04 20.99
C ALA A 314 -9.96 13.89 21.73
N ALA A 315 -8.75 13.53 21.27
CA ALA A 315 -7.90 12.56 21.92
C ALA A 315 -7.51 13.02 23.33
N ARG A 316 -7.23 14.31 23.50
CA ARG A 316 -6.88 14.90 24.79
C ARG A 316 -8.01 14.81 25.81
N SER A 317 -9.23 15.09 25.39
CA SER A 317 -10.41 14.92 26.24
C SER A 317 -10.78 13.45 26.51
N GLY A 318 -10.06 12.50 25.91
CA GLY A 318 -10.32 11.06 26.03
C GLY A 318 -11.65 10.65 25.41
N GLN A 319 -12.10 11.35 24.37
CA GLN A 319 -13.35 11.03 23.64
C GLN A 319 -13.11 10.09 22.45
N VAL A 320 -11.85 9.86 22.07
CA VAL A 320 -11.45 8.92 21.03
C VAL A 320 -10.13 8.25 21.42
N GLY A 321 -10.03 6.95 21.19
CA GLY A 321 -8.81 6.19 21.31
C GLY A 321 -7.96 6.28 20.03
N ILE A 322 -6.64 6.49 20.12
CA ILE A 322 -5.77 6.56 18.94
C ILE A 322 -4.63 5.56 19.07
N ALA A 323 -4.49 4.67 18.09
CA ALA A 323 -3.41 3.69 18.01
C ALA A 323 -2.49 4.00 16.82
N ASN A 324 -1.19 4.27 17.01
CA ASN A 324 -0.54 4.62 18.29
C ASN A 324 -0.94 6.01 18.78
N ALA A 325 -0.72 6.30 20.06
CA ALA A 325 -1.00 7.63 20.60
C ALA A 325 -0.23 8.72 19.84
N LEU A 326 -0.77 9.93 19.84
CA LEU A 326 -0.08 11.08 19.23
C LEU A 326 1.23 11.34 19.96
N GLY A 327 2.31 11.57 19.20
CA GLY A 327 3.63 11.83 19.75
C GLY A 327 4.47 10.58 20.01
N SER A 328 3.95 9.38 19.74
CA SER A 328 4.68 8.11 19.88
C SER A 328 5.93 8.03 19.00
N GLY A 329 5.98 8.78 17.90
CA GLY A 329 7.14 8.84 16.99
C GLY A 329 8.39 9.51 17.57
N LEU A 330 8.29 10.17 18.73
CA LEU A 330 9.41 10.83 19.41
C LEU A 330 10.61 9.90 19.61
N VAL A 331 10.33 8.66 20.01
CA VAL A 331 11.35 7.66 20.34
C VAL A 331 11.86 6.85 19.13
N GLU A 332 11.46 7.21 17.89
CA GLU A 332 12.04 6.63 16.66
C GLU A 332 13.40 7.25 16.29
N SER A 333 13.80 8.35 16.93
CA SER A 333 15.07 9.02 16.62
C SER A 333 16.25 8.10 16.97
N ALA A 334 17.22 8.01 16.05
CA ALA A 334 18.43 7.22 16.25
C ALA A 334 19.23 7.64 17.50
N ALA A 335 19.06 8.90 17.96
CA ALA A 335 19.69 9.39 19.17
C ALA A 335 19.23 8.64 20.43
N PHE A 336 17.96 8.21 20.52
CA PHE A 336 17.48 7.44 21.69
C PHE A 336 18.23 6.12 21.86
N MET A 337 18.69 5.52 20.76
CA MET A 337 19.40 4.25 20.80
C MET A 337 20.69 4.30 21.65
N ALA A 338 21.37 5.47 21.68
CA ALA A 338 22.56 5.69 22.49
C ALA A 338 22.28 5.62 24.01
N PHE A 339 21.03 5.88 24.43
CA PHE A 339 20.63 5.93 25.84
C PHE A 339 19.90 4.66 26.30
N MET A 340 19.50 3.76 25.38
CA MET A 340 18.65 2.61 25.69
C MET A 340 19.18 1.68 26.80
N PRO A 341 20.48 1.33 26.86
CA PRO A 341 20.99 0.49 27.95
C PRO A 341 20.82 1.14 29.33
N ARG A 342 21.12 2.44 29.46
CA ARG A 342 20.96 3.20 30.71
C ARG A 342 19.49 3.33 31.08
N LEU A 343 18.62 3.64 30.11
CA LEU A 343 17.18 3.76 30.32
C LEU A 343 16.54 2.44 30.76
N CYS A 344 17.01 1.32 30.22
CA CYS A 344 16.54 -0.01 30.63
C CYS A 344 16.85 -0.27 32.11
N LYS A 345 18.05 0.08 32.58
CA LYS A 345 18.41 -0.02 34.00
C LYS A 345 17.59 0.90 34.88
N SER A 346 17.45 2.18 34.49
CA SER A 346 16.73 3.19 35.28
C SER A 346 15.23 2.86 35.42
N LEU A 347 14.58 2.43 34.33
CA LEU A 347 13.13 2.21 34.31
C LEU A 347 12.70 0.78 34.64
N LEU A 348 13.48 -0.24 34.24
CA LEU A 348 13.12 -1.65 34.39
C LEU A 348 14.01 -2.40 35.38
N GLY A 349 15.08 -1.79 35.90
CA GLY A 349 16.03 -2.44 36.80
C GLY A 349 16.78 -3.62 36.17
N THR A 350 16.73 -3.79 34.85
CA THR A 350 17.29 -4.93 34.12
C THR A 350 18.17 -4.48 32.97
N GLU A 351 19.11 -5.35 32.57
CA GLU A 351 19.89 -5.14 31.34
C GLU A 351 19.01 -5.29 30.10
N LEU A 352 19.40 -4.60 29.03
CA LEU A 352 18.73 -4.69 27.75
C LEU A 352 19.01 -6.06 27.12
N LEU A 353 17.97 -6.86 26.87
CA LEU A 353 18.10 -8.25 26.41
C LEU A 353 18.68 -8.39 25.00
N MET A 354 18.41 -7.43 24.12
CA MET A 354 18.97 -7.39 22.77
C MET A 354 19.58 -6.00 22.53
N PRO A 355 20.87 -5.92 22.21
CA PRO A 355 21.51 -4.64 21.96
C PRO A 355 21.01 -4.01 20.66
N GLY A 356 21.04 -2.68 20.62
CA GLY A 356 20.93 -1.94 19.36
C GLY A 356 22.29 -1.86 18.67
N VAL A 357 22.31 -1.43 17.41
CA VAL A 357 23.55 -1.01 16.75
C VAL A 357 24.23 0.10 17.57
N ALA A 358 25.55 0.06 17.67
CA ALA A 358 26.31 1.10 18.36
C ALA A 358 25.95 2.47 17.78
N SER A 359 25.48 3.36 18.66
CA SER A 359 24.85 4.62 18.28
C SER A 359 25.36 5.77 19.13
N TRP A 360 25.53 6.93 18.51
CA TRP A 360 26.04 8.15 19.11
C TRP A 360 25.15 9.32 18.73
N TRP A 361 24.83 10.19 19.69
CA TRP A 361 24.19 11.46 19.46
C TRP A 361 25.22 12.59 19.57
N CYS A 362 25.35 13.38 18.50
CA CYS A 362 26.37 14.43 18.41
C CYS A 362 26.08 15.64 19.32
N GLY A 363 24.94 15.68 20.02
CA GLY A 363 24.69 16.65 21.10
C GLY A 363 25.55 16.42 22.35
N VAL A 364 26.11 15.21 22.53
CA VAL A 364 27.06 14.93 23.62
C VAL A 364 28.50 15.17 23.12
N PRO A 365 29.31 16.04 23.77
CA PRO A 365 30.64 16.41 23.28
C PRO A 365 31.59 15.23 23.01
N ASP A 366 31.64 14.24 23.91
CA ASP A 366 32.50 13.07 23.74
C ASP A 366 32.07 12.19 22.55
N GLN A 367 30.76 12.07 22.35
CA GLN A 367 30.18 11.32 21.24
C GLN A 367 30.42 12.06 19.91
N LEU A 368 30.27 13.39 19.88
CA LEU A 368 30.62 14.21 18.72
C LEU A 368 32.09 14.03 18.33
N ASN A 369 33.01 14.07 19.29
CA ASN A 369 34.43 13.89 19.04
C ASN A 369 34.73 12.50 18.44
N TYR A 370 34.06 11.45 18.93
CA TYR A 370 34.18 10.12 18.37
C TYR A 370 33.67 10.07 16.92
N VAL A 371 32.49 10.65 16.66
CA VAL A 371 31.88 10.67 15.32
C VAL A 371 32.78 11.39 14.32
N LEU A 372 33.27 12.59 14.65
CA LEU A 372 34.15 13.37 13.78
C LEU A 372 35.47 12.66 13.44
N LYS A 373 36.00 11.85 14.37
CA LYS A 373 37.21 11.04 14.15
C LYS A 373 36.98 9.80 13.30
N ASN A 374 35.73 9.29 13.22
CA ASN A 374 35.41 7.99 12.63
C ASN A 374 34.35 8.07 11.51
N LEU A 375 34.16 9.22 10.87
CA LEU A 375 33.11 9.44 9.86
C LEU A 375 33.04 8.35 8.77
N GLU A 376 34.18 7.83 8.33
CA GLU A 376 34.25 6.80 7.28
C GLU A 376 33.68 5.44 7.70
N LYS A 377 33.65 5.14 9.00
CA LYS A 377 33.16 3.88 9.57
C LYS A 377 31.71 3.95 10.04
N LEU A 378 31.10 5.14 9.99
CA LEU A 378 29.80 5.43 10.54
C LEU A 378 28.79 5.77 9.44
N THR A 379 27.51 5.53 9.72
CA THR A 379 26.40 6.05 8.95
C THR A 379 25.81 7.23 9.70
N ILE A 380 25.73 8.40 9.06
CA ILE A 380 25.19 9.61 9.67
C ILE A 380 23.68 9.72 9.39
N TYR A 381 22.93 10.05 10.43
CA TYR A 381 21.49 10.25 10.42
C TYR A 381 21.14 11.64 10.94
N PRO A 382 20.11 12.30 10.37
CA PRO A 382 19.49 13.42 11.06
C PRO A 382 18.80 12.91 12.33
N THR A 383 19.08 13.53 13.48
CA THR A 383 18.42 13.26 14.76
C THR A 383 16.92 13.47 14.62
N PHE A 384 16.51 14.53 13.92
CA PHE A 384 15.12 14.90 13.75
C PHE A 384 14.62 14.51 12.36
N ARG A 385 13.79 13.45 12.31
CA ARG A 385 13.16 13.00 11.08
C ARG A 385 11.88 13.79 10.80
N ILE A 386 12.01 14.93 10.14
CA ILE A 386 10.84 15.64 9.59
C ILE A 386 10.66 15.16 8.14
N ARG A 387 9.68 14.29 7.90
CA ARG A 387 9.28 13.95 6.51
C ARG A 387 8.58 15.16 5.89
N GLY A 388 8.98 15.56 4.68
CA GLY A 388 8.34 16.66 3.93
C GLY A 388 8.94 18.06 4.12
N ARG A 389 10.10 18.19 4.79
CA ARG A 389 10.94 19.42 4.75
C ARG A 389 12.31 19.11 4.13
N ASP A 390 13.05 20.16 3.76
CA ASP A 390 14.43 20.15 3.26
C ASP A 390 15.47 19.65 4.29
N ASN A 391 15.22 18.53 4.95
CA ASN A 391 16.24 17.83 5.72
C ASN A 391 17.05 16.94 4.77
N PRO A 392 18.39 16.99 4.83
CA PRO A 392 19.22 16.11 4.02
C PRO A 392 18.88 14.65 4.34
N SER A 393 18.58 13.88 3.30
CA SER A 393 18.34 12.45 3.44
C SER A 393 19.61 11.75 3.92
N VAL A 394 19.45 10.60 4.60
CA VAL A 394 20.58 9.74 4.99
C VAL A 394 21.49 9.48 3.79
N GLU A 395 20.91 9.23 2.62
CA GLU A 395 21.66 9.05 1.38
C GLU A 395 22.49 10.29 1.01
N SER A 396 21.87 11.48 0.99
CA SER A 396 22.57 12.72 0.66
C SER A 396 23.71 13.02 1.65
N LEU A 397 23.51 12.78 2.95
CA LEU A 397 24.53 12.99 3.97
C LEU A 397 25.73 12.07 3.77
N ASN A 398 25.49 10.79 3.47
CA ASN A 398 26.56 9.81 3.31
C ASN A 398 27.26 9.89 1.92
N GLN A 399 26.70 10.63 0.97
CA GLN A 399 27.35 10.98 -0.31
C GLN A 399 28.24 12.23 -0.22
N MET A 400 28.11 13.04 0.85
CA MET A 400 28.97 14.21 1.06
C MET A 400 30.41 13.80 1.36
N SER A 401 31.37 14.66 1.01
CA SER A 401 32.76 14.44 1.41
C SER A 401 32.90 14.55 2.94
N PRO A 402 33.81 13.78 3.57
CA PRO A 402 34.00 13.82 5.02
C PRO A 402 34.24 15.23 5.60
N LYS A 403 34.95 16.09 4.85
CA LYS A 403 35.18 17.49 5.25
C LYS A 403 33.89 18.30 5.34
N LYS A 404 33.06 18.26 4.29
CA LYS A 404 31.77 18.97 4.25
C LYS A 404 30.82 18.43 5.32
N LEU A 405 30.79 17.11 5.51
CA LEU A 405 29.96 16.47 6.52
C LEU A 405 30.40 16.86 7.94
N ALA A 406 31.71 16.93 8.20
CA ALA A 406 32.24 17.38 9.49
C ALA A 406 31.89 18.85 9.77
N GLU A 407 32.00 19.75 8.78
CA GLU A 407 31.59 21.15 8.91
C GLU A 407 30.10 21.29 9.20
N LEU A 408 29.26 20.52 8.48
CA LEU A 408 27.82 20.50 8.70
C LEU A 408 27.47 20.03 10.11
N ILE A 409 28.07 18.92 10.58
CA ILE A 409 27.84 18.40 11.93
C ILE A 409 28.29 19.40 12.99
N ARG A 410 29.45 20.05 12.84
CA ARG A 410 29.94 21.07 13.78
C ARG A 410 29.02 22.29 13.86
N SER A 411 28.34 22.64 12.77
CA SER A 411 27.44 23.79 12.76
C SER A 411 26.22 23.62 13.67
N LYS A 412 25.69 22.39 13.78
CA LYS A 412 24.54 22.03 14.63
C LYS A 412 24.64 20.58 15.12
N PRO A 413 25.47 20.29 16.13
CA PRO A 413 25.75 18.92 16.55
C PRO A 413 24.51 18.14 17.03
N SER A 414 23.58 18.80 17.73
CA SER A 414 22.33 18.21 18.21
C SER A 414 21.47 17.58 17.10
N ASP A 415 21.58 18.09 15.88
CA ASP A 415 20.75 17.69 14.75
C ASP A 415 21.23 16.39 14.10
N PHE A 416 22.35 15.82 14.56
CA PHE A 416 22.95 14.61 13.99
C PHE A 416 23.14 13.48 15.02
N ALA A 417 22.88 12.27 14.55
CA ALA A 417 23.22 11.03 15.21
C ALA A 417 24.04 10.16 14.24
N ALA A 418 24.84 9.25 14.78
CA ALA A 418 25.64 8.33 14.01
C ALA A 418 25.40 6.90 14.50
N GLN A 419 25.45 5.94 13.58
CA GLN A 419 25.45 4.53 13.91
C GLN A 419 26.61 3.83 13.23
N GLU A 420 27.09 2.73 13.82
CA GLU A 420 28.08 1.88 13.17
C GLU A 420 27.54 1.30 11.86
N LYS A 421 28.40 1.19 10.84
CA LYS A 421 28.04 0.52 9.59
C LYS A 421 27.86 -0.98 9.85
N VAL A 422 26.63 -1.47 9.69
CA VAL A 422 26.31 -2.89 9.92
C VAL A 422 26.44 -3.68 8.63
N ILE A 423 27.32 -4.69 8.65
CA ILE A 423 27.36 -5.74 7.63
C ILE A 423 26.26 -6.74 7.97
N ARG A 424 25.19 -6.73 7.16
CA ARG A 424 24.00 -7.56 7.34
C ARG A 424 24.23 -8.97 6.82
N SER A 425 23.61 -9.97 7.45
CA SER A 425 23.64 -11.36 6.98
C SER A 425 23.22 -11.51 5.52
N SER A 426 23.75 -12.53 4.85
CA SER A 426 23.44 -12.86 3.46
C SER A 426 22.41 -13.98 3.38
N MET A 427 21.67 -14.01 2.29
CA MET A 427 20.76 -15.11 1.97
C MET A 427 20.59 -15.23 0.45
N PRO A 428 20.37 -16.45 -0.09
CA PRO A 428 20.00 -16.60 -1.49
C PRO A 428 18.68 -15.90 -1.82
N VAL A 429 18.63 -15.22 -2.95
CA VAL A 429 17.42 -14.72 -3.60
C VAL A 429 17.27 -15.33 -4.98
N TRP A 430 16.02 -15.59 -5.38
CA TRP A 430 15.66 -16.12 -6.69
C TRP A 430 15.08 -15.02 -7.58
N ARG A 431 15.75 -14.79 -8.73
CA ARG A 431 15.38 -13.83 -9.77
C ARG A 431 15.53 -14.46 -11.16
N GLY A 432 15.01 -15.69 -11.34
CA GLY A 432 15.28 -16.55 -12.50
C GLY A 432 16.67 -17.23 -12.47
N GLN A 433 17.59 -16.66 -11.70
CA GLN A 433 18.83 -17.25 -11.24
C GLN A 433 19.01 -16.98 -9.74
N ILE A 434 19.84 -17.80 -9.08
CA ILE A 434 20.16 -17.59 -7.67
C ILE A 434 21.31 -16.60 -7.52
N GLN A 435 21.15 -15.65 -6.60
CA GLN A 435 22.18 -14.65 -6.29
C GLN A 435 22.16 -14.35 -4.78
N PRO A 436 23.28 -13.93 -4.18
CA PRO A 436 23.30 -13.48 -2.80
C PRO A 436 22.66 -12.10 -2.64
N ALA A 437 21.98 -11.89 -1.51
CA ALA A 437 21.50 -10.59 -1.09
C ALA A 437 21.60 -10.42 0.43
N HIS A 438 21.71 -9.18 0.88
CA HIS A 438 21.74 -8.84 2.30
C HIS A 438 20.34 -8.75 2.88
N LEU A 439 20.13 -9.43 4.00
CA LEU A 439 18.85 -9.57 4.67
C LEU A 439 18.66 -8.52 5.77
N SER A 440 17.40 -8.14 5.98
CA SER A 440 16.96 -7.36 7.13
C SER A 440 15.53 -7.76 7.46
N LEU A 441 15.15 -7.65 8.72
CA LEU A 441 13.89 -8.15 9.21
C LEU A 441 13.13 -7.06 9.97
N ARG A 442 11.89 -6.75 9.58
CA ARG A 442 11.01 -5.93 10.42
C ARG A 442 10.06 -6.82 11.20
N ALA A 443 10.30 -6.91 12.50
CA ALA A 443 9.44 -7.64 13.44
C ALA A 443 8.40 -6.70 14.06
N TYR A 444 7.24 -7.23 14.42
CA TYR A 444 6.11 -6.44 14.93
C TYR A 444 5.62 -6.99 16.27
N ALA A 445 5.17 -6.09 17.14
CA ALA A 445 4.56 -6.41 18.42
C ALA A 445 3.32 -5.55 18.64
N VAL A 446 2.33 -6.08 19.34
CA VAL A 446 1.11 -5.37 19.72
C VAL A 446 0.83 -5.56 21.20
N ILE A 447 0.38 -4.51 21.89
CA ILE A 447 0.05 -4.59 23.32
C ILE A 447 -1.15 -5.54 23.52
N SER A 448 -1.02 -6.48 24.44
CA SER A 448 -2.04 -7.45 24.83
C SER A 448 -2.00 -7.66 26.35
N GLY A 449 -3.02 -7.14 27.04
CA GLY A 449 -2.99 -7.04 28.50
C GLY A 449 -1.88 -6.10 28.96
N ASP A 450 -1.05 -6.55 29.90
CA ASP A 450 0.07 -5.78 30.45
C ASP A 450 1.41 -6.04 29.73
N SER A 451 1.39 -6.83 28.66
CA SER A 451 2.58 -7.21 27.89
C SER A 451 2.36 -7.02 26.39
N TYR A 452 3.33 -7.46 25.58
CA TYR A 452 3.24 -7.43 24.13
C TYR A 452 3.17 -8.84 23.54
N THR A 453 2.35 -9.00 22.52
CA THR A 453 2.33 -10.17 21.63
C THR A 453 3.16 -9.84 20.40
N VAL A 454 4.25 -10.59 20.21
CA VAL A 454 5.12 -10.47 19.02
C VAL A 454 4.53 -11.35 17.92
N MET A 455 4.46 -10.82 16.70
CA MET A 455 4.03 -11.58 15.53
C MET A 455 4.93 -12.78 15.31
N GLN A 456 4.37 -13.97 15.08
CA GLN A 456 5.14 -15.16 14.74
C GLN A 456 5.49 -15.17 13.25
N GLY A 457 6.20 -14.12 12.85
CA GLY A 457 6.62 -13.80 11.51
C GLY A 457 7.07 -12.35 11.46
N ALA A 458 7.55 -11.93 10.30
CA ALA A 458 8.10 -10.61 10.11
C ALA A 458 8.14 -10.27 8.62
N LEU A 459 8.38 -9.00 8.31
CA LEU A 459 8.65 -8.58 6.95
C LEU A 459 10.15 -8.69 6.67
N ALA A 460 10.57 -9.71 5.94
CA ALA A 460 11.95 -9.87 5.49
C ALA A 460 12.18 -9.06 4.21
N ARG A 461 13.26 -8.29 4.18
CA ARG A 461 13.65 -7.42 3.06
C ARG A 461 15.06 -7.74 2.60
N THR A 462 15.26 -7.76 1.29
CA THR A 462 16.53 -8.07 0.66
C THR A 462 17.03 -6.91 -0.20
N SER A 463 18.35 -6.75 -0.23
CA SER A 463 19.02 -5.77 -1.08
C SER A 463 20.36 -6.34 -1.54
N PRO A 464 20.79 -6.08 -2.78
CA PRO A 464 22.13 -6.47 -3.22
C PRO A 464 23.23 -5.68 -2.50
N ASN A 465 22.91 -4.46 -2.03
CA ASN A 465 23.86 -3.54 -1.43
C ASN A 465 23.72 -3.50 0.10
N LEU A 466 24.80 -3.07 0.76
CA LEU A 466 24.86 -2.81 2.21
C LEU A 466 24.31 -1.42 2.60
N ASP A 467 23.55 -0.76 1.72
CA ASP A 467 22.95 0.54 2.00
C ASP A 467 22.13 0.53 3.31
N PRO A 468 22.03 1.67 4.01
CA PRO A 468 21.20 1.79 5.19
C PRO A 468 19.77 1.31 4.92
N LEU A 469 19.17 0.62 5.89
CA LEU A 469 17.89 -0.05 5.67
C LEU A 469 16.79 0.92 5.19
N GLU A 470 16.80 2.18 5.64
CA GLU A 470 15.83 3.18 5.21
C GLU A 470 15.94 3.56 3.73
N VAL A 471 17.17 3.58 3.22
CA VAL A 471 17.44 3.75 1.79
C VAL A 471 16.98 2.50 1.06
N SER A 472 17.24 1.30 1.62
CA SER A 472 16.73 0.02 1.13
C SER A 472 15.20 -0.11 1.24
N ILE A 473 14.47 0.65 2.05
CA ILE A 473 12.99 0.61 2.02
C ILE A 473 12.46 1.42 0.83
N ARG A 474 13.18 2.48 0.42
CA ARG A 474 12.84 3.31 -0.73
C ARG A 474 13.42 2.78 -2.05
N LYS A 475 14.54 2.05 -2.00
CA LYS A 475 15.22 1.46 -3.16
C LYS A 475 15.11 -0.07 -3.24
N GLY A 476 14.59 -0.70 -2.19
CA GLY A 476 14.66 -2.14 -1.93
C GLY A 476 14.16 -2.97 -3.08
N GLU A 477 14.98 -3.93 -3.43
CA GLU A 477 14.81 -4.71 -4.64
C GLU A 477 13.96 -5.97 -4.43
N GLY A 478 13.71 -6.41 -3.18
CA GLY A 478 12.89 -7.60 -2.91
C GLY A 478 12.42 -7.79 -1.47
N SER A 479 11.45 -8.70 -1.31
CA SER A 479 10.91 -9.13 -0.02
C SER A 479 10.83 -10.65 0.06
N LYS A 480 10.86 -11.18 1.28
CA LYS A 480 10.67 -12.61 1.57
C LYS A 480 9.58 -12.78 2.61
N ASP A 481 8.94 -13.96 2.63
CA ASP A 481 8.22 -14.39 3.83
C ASP A 481 9.22 -14.84 4.90
N ALA A 482 8.89 -14.61 6.17
CA ALA A 482 9.67 -15.08 7.31
C ALA A 482 8.88 -16.16 8.04
N TRP A 483 9.41 -17.38 8.02
CA TRP A 483 8.80 -18.57 8.62
C TRP A 483 9.46 -18.85 9.96
N ILE A 484 8.66 -18.82 11.01
CA ILE A 484 9.09 -19.21 12.34
C ILE A 484 8.68 -20.67 12.50
N LEU A 485 9.67 -21.55 12.62
CA LEU A 485 9.44 -22.98 12.79
C LEU A 485 8.91 -23.26 14.20
N SER A 486 8.05 -24.26 14.30
CA SER A 486 7.53 -24.81 15.55
C SER A 486 7.98 -26.26 15.71
N ASP A 487 8.31 -26.65 16.93
CA ASP A 487 8.65 -28.03 17.27
C ASP A 487 7.40 -28.91 17.45
N GLN A 488 6.21 -28.29 17.51
CA GLN A 488 4.92 -28.94 17.75
C GLN A 488 3.88 -28.56 16.68
N PRO A 489 2.85 -29.39 16.45
CA PRO A 489 1.71 -29.01 15.64
C PRO A 489 1.10 -27.69 16.12
N VAL A 490 0.87 -26.76 15.20
CA VAL A 490 0.32 -25.43 15.50
C VAL A 490 -1.18 -25.44 15.27
N GLU A 491 -1.95 -25.03 16.28
CA GLU A 491 -3.41 -24.98 16.18
C GLU A 491 -3.90 -24.04 15.07
N HIS A 492 -4.98 -24.46 14.41
CA HIS A 492 -5.65 -23.67 13.38
C HIS A 492 -6.53 -22.60 14.03
N VAL A 493 -5.92 -21.45 14.34
CA VAL A 493 -6.64 -20.29 14.84
C VAL A 493 -7.11 -19.41 13.67
N THR A 494 -8.41 -19.12 13.62
CA THR A 494 -9.03 -18.22 12.65
C THR A 494 -9.44 -16.91 13.31
N LEU A 495 -9.51 -15.82 12.52
CA LEU A 495 -10.08 -14.55 12.98
C LEU A 495 -11.59 -14.63 13.22
N LEU A 496 -12.25 -15.65 12.67
CA LEU A 496 -13.66 -15.92 12.92
C LEU A 496 -13.79 -16.50 14.33
N LYS A 497 -14.46 -15.79 15.24
CA LYS A 497 -14.66 -16.25 16.63
C LYS A 497 -15.48 -17.55 16.67
N GLU A 498 -15.19 -18.37 17.67
CA GLU A 498 -15.91 -19.62 17.96
C GLU A 498 -17.41 -19.42 18.20
N GLN A 499 -18.17 -20.49 17.93
CA GLN A 499 -19.63 -20.57 18.07
C GLN A 499 -20.08 -20.29 19.51
N GLY A 500 -21.14 -19.49 19.68
CA GLY A 500 -21.81 -19.28 20.97
C GLY A 500 -21.97 -17.83 21.43
N ARG A 501 -21.28 -16.87 20.80
CA ARG A 501 -21.45 -15.44 21.12
C ARG A 501 -22.47 -14.80 20.15
N THR A 502 -23.64 -14.45 20.65
CA THR A 502 -24.64 -13.68 19.89
C THR A 502 -24.12 -12.28 19.61
N ILE A 503 -23.70 -12.03 18.37
CA ILE A 503 -23.31 -10.69 17.91
C ILE A 503 -24.60 -9.91 17.63
N SER A 504 -24.77 -8.75 18.27
CA SER A 504 -25.81 -7.80 17.87
C SER A 504 -25.50 -7.28 16.46
N LEU A 505 -26.20 -7.80 15.45
CA LEU A 505 -26.04 -7.42 14.06
C LEU A 505 -26.57 -5.99 13.86
N LYS A 506 -25.67 -5.00 13.76
CA LYS A 506 -26.03 -3.67 13.27
C LYS A 506 -26.08 -3.70 11.74
N ARG A 507 -27.27 -3.93 11.19
CA ARG A 507 -27.54 -3.87 9.75
C ARG A 507 -27.71 -2.41 9.30
N SER A 508 -26.68 -1.57 9.41
CA SER A 508 -26.76 -0.18 8.95
C SER A 508 -26.13 -0.04 7.57
N GLY A 509 -26.96 0.07 6.53
CA GLY A 509 -26.53 0.43 5.17
C GLY A 509 -26.17 1.92 5.00
N SER A 510 -26.18 2.69 6.09
CA SER A 510 -25.98 4.15 6.14
C SER A 510 -24.56 4.57 6.56
N GLU A 511 -23.62 3.64 6.62
CA GLU A 511 -22.23 3.91 7.04
C GLU A 511 -21.31 4.30 5.87
N LEU A 512 -21.85 4.50 4.66
CA LEU A 512 -21.06 4.91 3.49
C LEU A 512 -20.55 6.35 3.68
N PRO A 513 -19.22 6.59 3.70
CA PRO A 513 -18.68 7.94 3.77
C PRO A 513 -19.12 8.78 2.57
N SER A 514 -19.42 10.06 2.78
CA SER A 514 -19.91 10.94 1.71
C SER A 514 -18.95 11.02 0.52
N ARG A 515 -17.64 11.06 0.78
CA ARG A 515 -16.59 11.06 -0.25
C ARG A 515 -16.56 9.75 -1.03
N ALA A 516 -16.73 8.61 -0.36
CA ALA A 516 -16.78 7.32 -1.03
C ALA A 516 -18.01 7.24 -1.94
N ALA A 517 -19.17 7.74 -1.48
CA ALA A 517 -20.37 7.82 -2.28
C ALA A 517 -20.18 8.66 -3.56
N ASP A 518 -19.56 9.84 -3.44
CA ASP A 518 -19.25 10.71 -4.58
C ASP A 518 -18.31 10.02 -5.59
N ASN A 519 -17.22 9.41 -5.13
CA ASN A 519 -16.31 8.69 -6.03
C ASN A 519 -16.96 7.47 -6.70
N ILE A 520 -17.85 6.75 -6.01
CA ILE A 520 -18.59 5.62 -6.60
C ILE A 520 -19.60 6.11 -7.65
N PHE A 521 -20.24 7.26 -7.43
CA PHE A 521 -21.10 7.90 -8.42
C PHE A 521 -20.32 8.27 -9.68
N TRP A 522 -19.16 8.93 -9.52
CA TRP A 522 -18.30 9.26 -10.65
C TRP A 522 -17.73 8.03 -11.35
N LEU A 523 -17.39 6.97 -10.61
CA LEU A 523 -16.97 5.71 -11.20
C LEU A 523 -18.07 5.15 -12.11
N GLY A 524 -19.32 5.17 -11.65
CA GLY A 524 -20.48 4.76 -12.45
C GLY A 524 -20.62 5.59 -13.73
N ARG A 525 -20.41 6.91 -13.65
CA ARG A 525 -20.42 7.78 -14.84
C ARG A 525 -19.29 7.44 -15.81
N GLN A 526 -18.06 7.27 -15.34
CA GLN A 526 -16.92 6.99 -16.22
C GLN A 526 -17.02 5.63 -16.89
N LEU A 527 -17.53 4.62 -16.19
CA LEU A 527 -17.81 3.30 -16.77
C LEU A 527 -18.78 3.40 -17.96
N GLU A 528 -19.89 4.09 -17.75
CA GLU A 528 -20.91 4.26 -18.79
C GLU A 528 -20.42 5.13 -19.95
N ARG A 529 -19.65 6.18 -19.64
CA ARG A 529 -19.03 7.05 -20.64
C ARG A 529 -18.02 6.29 -21.49
N ALA A 530 -17.17 5.48 -20.88
CA ALA A 530 -16.21 4.64 -21.59
C ALA A 530 -16.92 3.66 -22.53
N GLU A 531 -17.99 3.01 -22.07
CA GLU A 531 -18.76 2.06 -22.88
C GLU A 531 -19.43 2.74 -24.08
N ALA A 532 -20.15 3.84 -23.84
CA ALA A 532 -20.85 4.59 -24.88
C ALA A 532 -19.87 5.11 -25.96
N LEU A 533 -18.75 5.67 -25.52
CA LEU A 533 -17.73 6.20 -26.42
C LEU A 533 -17.00 5.09 -27.19
N ALA A 534 -16.68 3.97 -26.55
CA ALA A 534 -16.08 2.83 -27.23
C ALA A 534 -16.99 2.28 -28.34
N ARG A 535 -18.30 2.18 -28.09
CA ARG A 535 -19.29 1.75 -29.09
C ARG A 535 -19.41 2.76 -30.24
N LEU A 536 -19.40 4.06 -29.95
CA LEU A 536 -19.42 5.12 -30.96
C LEU A 536 -18.17 5.07 -31.85
N LEU A 537 -16.98 4.93 -31.24
CA LEU A 537 -15.72 4.78 -31.95
C LEU A 537 -15.71 3.53 -32.82
N ARG A 538 -16.12 2.37 -32.28
CA ARG A 538 -16.21 1.12 -33.04
C ARG A 538 -17.09 1.28 -34.29
N SER A 539 -18.26 1.89 -34.13
CA SER A 539 -19.19 2.14 -35.23
C SER A 539 -18.60 3.07 -36.31
N ALA A 540 -17.89 4.13 -35.90
CA ALA A 540 -17.18 5.04 -36.80
C ALA A 540 -16.01 4.37 -37.53
N VAL A 541 -15.17 3.63 -36.80
CA VAL A 541 -13.99 2.97 -37.33
C VAL A 541 -14.35 1.87 -38.33
N ASN A 542 -15.41 1.08 -38.07
CA ASN A 542 -15.90 0.08 -39.01
C ASN A 542 -16.30 0.69 -40.36
N ARG A 543 -16.94 1.87 -40.34
CA ARG A 543 -17.37 2.57 -41.56
C ARG A 543 -16.21 3.24 -42.29
N LEU A 544 -15.25 3.80 -41.54
CA LEU A 544 -14.01 4.36 -42.11
C LEU A 544 -13.10 3.29 -42.72
N SER A 545 -13.19 2.04 -42.23
CA SER A 545 -12.36 0.92 -42.69
C SER A 545 -13.04 0.02 -43.73
N GLY A 546 -14.35 0.20 -43.97
CA GLY A 546 -15.16 -0.66 -44.83
C GLY A 546 -15.04 -0.36 -46.33
N GLU A 547 -15.30 -1.37 -47.17
CA GLU A 547 -15.25 -1.24 -48.65
C GLU A 547 -16.48 -0.52 -49.25
N THR A 548 -17.60 -0.47 -48.51
CA THR A 548 -18.87 0.09 -49.01
C THR A 548 -18.94 1.61 -48.82
N ARG A 549 -18.61 2.38 -49.86
CA ARG A 549 -18.57 3.85 -49.80
C ARG A 549 -19.94 4.53 -49.80
N SER A 550 -20.94 3.97 -50.48
CA SER A 550 -22.22 4.66 -50.76
C SER A 550 -23.14 4.90 -49.55
N THR A 551 -23.16 4.01 -48.54
CA THR A 551 -23.90 4.21 -47.29
C THR A 551 -23.07 4.97 -46.24
N SER A 552 -21.75 4.76 -46.26
CA SER A 552 -20.79 5.41 -45.35
C SER A 552 -20.76 6.93 -45.49
N ASP A 553 -21.00 7.46 -46.71
CA ASP A 553 -21.05 8.91 -46.97
C ASP A 553 -22.14 9.64 -46.17
N LEU A 554 -23.22 8.96 -45.78
CA LEU A 554 -24.30 9.53 -44.96
C LEU A 554 -24.09 9.35 -43.45
N GLU A 555 -23.50 8.22 -43.04
CA GLU A 555 -23.37 7.84 -41.63
C GLU A 555 -22.12 8.45 -40.97
N VAL A 556 -20.98 8.45 -41.69
CA VAL A 556 -19.70 8.98 -41.17
C VAL A 556 -19.82 10.43 -40.71
N PRO A 557 -20.45 11.36 -41.47
CA PRO A 557 -20.58 12.74 -41.01
C PRO A 557 -21.30 12.89 -39.65
N VAL A 558 -22.31 12.07 -39.40
CA VAL A 558 -23.07 12.05 -38.14
C VAL A 558 -22.21 11.51 -37.00
N LEU A 559 -21.49 10.41 -37.24
CA LEU A 559 -20.60 9.82 -36.25
C LEU A 559 -19.45 10.77 -35.88
N LEU A 560 -18.87 11.47 -36.86
CA LEU A 560 -17.86 12.51 -36.59
C LEU A 560 -18.43 13.68 -35.81
N ARG A 561 -19.68 14.09 -36.06
CA ARG A 561 -20.36 15.12 -35.25
C ARG A 561 -20.53 14.66 -33.80
N CYS A 562 -20.97 13.41 -33.57
CA CYS A 562 -21.07 12.84 -32.23
C CYS A 562 -19.70 12.79 -31.53
N LEU A 563 -18.65 12.35 -32.22
CA LEU A 563 -17.29 12.31 -31.66
C LEU A 563 -16.75 13.70 -31.32
N ALA A 564 -17.04 14.70 -32.15
CA ALA A 564 -16.68 16.09 -31.91
C ALA A 564 -17.43 16.70 -30.72
N ASP A 565 -18.75 16.47 -30.60
CA ASP A 565 -19.56 16.92 -29.45
C ASP A 565 -19.08 16.31 -28.13
N GLN A 566 -18.59 15.07 -28.17
CA GLN A 566 -17.96 14.40 -27.03
C GLN A 566 -16.49 14.80 -26.80
N GLY A 567 -15.96 15.74 -27.59
CA GLY A 567 -14.60 16.25 -27.46
C GLY A 567 -13.51 15.21 -27.75
N GLN A 568 -13.78 14.19 -28.57
CA GLN A 568 -12.76 13.23 -29.00
C GLN A 568 -11.89 13.77 -30.13
N ILE A 569 -12.49 14.55 -31.01
CA ILE A 569 -11.85 15.08 -32.21
C ILE A 569 -12.16 16.57 -32.33
N GLU A 570 -11.39 17.26 -33.17
CA GLU A 570 -11.56 18.69 -33.38
C GLU A 570 -12.99 19.00 -33.89
N PRO A 571 -13.67 20.04 -33.35
CA PRO A 571 -15.00 20.44 -33.79
C PRO A 571 -15.14 20.71 -35.30
N GLY A 572 -14.05 21.09 -35.97
CA GLY A 572 -14.03 21.31 -37.42
C GLY A 572 -14.40 20.06 -38.24
N TYR A 573 -14.17 18.84 -37.73
CA TYR A 573 -14.59 17.60 -38.40
C TYR A 573 -16.12 17.43 -38.47
N ALA A 574 -16.88 18.10 -37.60
CA ALA A 574 -18.34 18.10 -37.61
C ALA A 574 -18.94 19.02 -38.70
N ILE A 575 -18.13 19.92 -39.27
CA ILE A 575 -18.54 20.94 -40.23
C ILE A 575 -18.03 20.55 -41.62
N ASP A 576 -18.94 20.27 -42.54
CA ASP A 576 -18.63 19.75 -43.88
C ASP A 576 -17.58 20.58 -44.63
N LYS A 577 -17.75 21.90 -44.67
CA LYS A 577 -16.82 22.85 -45.32
C LYS A 577 -15.41 22.87 -44.70
N MET A 578 -15.30 22.59 -43.40
CA MET A 578 -14.01 22.58 -42.69
C MET A 578 -13.35 21.21 -42.72
N ARG A 579 -14.13 20.13 -42.73
CA ARG A 579 -13.64 18.75 -42.76
C ARG A 579 -12.68 18.51 -43.91
N HIS A 580 -12.97 19.01 -45.11
CA HIS A 580 -12.11 18.85 -46.28
C HIS A 580 -10.79 19.63 -46.20
N GLN A 581 -10.67 20.57 -45.25
CA GLN A 581 -9.45 21.35 -45.00
C GLN A 581 -8.57 20.73 -43.90
N LEU A 582 -9.11 19.77 -43.14
CA LEU A 582 -8.43 19.07 -42.06
C LEU A 582 -7.74 17.79 -42.58
N PRO A 583 -6.73 17.27 -41.86
CA PRO A 583 -6.13 15.98 -42.20
C PRO A 583 -7.18 14.87 -42.20
N ALA A 584 -6.97 13.85 -43.04
CA ALA A 584 -7.82 12.68 -43.12
C ALA A 584 -8.05 12.06 -41.72
N ILE A 585 -9.31 11.83 -41.37
CA ILE A 585 -9.71 11.42 -40.02
C ILE A 585 -9.11 10.08 -39.63
N GLU A 586 -8.85 9.22 -40.60
CA GLU A 586 -8.21 7.92 -40.48
C GLU A 586 -6.79 8.00 -39.91
N HIS A 587 -6.12 9.15 -40.09
CA HIS A 587 -4.78 9.41 -39.53
C HIS A 587 -4.83 10.11 -38.17
N VAL A 588 -5.88 10.87 -37.88
CA VAL A 588 -6.00 11.67 -36.65
C VAL A 588 -6.69 10.89 -35.54
N LEU A 589 -7.78 10.17 -35.84
CA LEU A 589 -8.60 9.47 -34.87
C LEU A 589 -7.80 8.48 -34.00
N PRO A 590 -6.88 7.65 -34.55
CA PRO A 590 -6.10 6.73 -33.71
C PRO A 590 -5.27 7.43 -32.65
N THR A 591 -4.65 8.57 -32.97
CA THR A 591 -3.85 9.32 -32.01
C THR A 591 -4.71 10.05 -30.98
N ALA A 592 -5.84 10.61 -31.40
CA ALA A 592 -6.76 11.32 -30.54
C ALA A 592 -7.37 10.43 -29.43
N VAL A 593 -7.68 9.17 -29.73
CA VAL A 593 -8.19 8.18 -28.76
C VAL A 593 -7.22 7.96 -27.58
N PHE A 594 -5.91 8.05 -27.82
CA PHE A 594 -4.86 7.84 -26.82
C PHE A 594 -4.29 9.13 -26.22
N ASP A 595 -4.79 10.30 -26.60
CA ASP A 595 -4.25 11.59 -26.19
C ASP A 595 -4.59 11.91 -24.72
N LYS A 596 -3.57 11.90 -23.86
CA LYS A 596 -3.71 12.23 -22.43
C LYS A 596 -3.80 13.73 -22.13
N SER A 597 -3.49 14.58 -23.09
CA SER A 597 -3.63 16.03 -22.93
C SER A 597 -5.10 16.46 -23.00
N GLN A 598 -5.94 15.67 -23.69
CA GLN A 598 -7.37 15.90 -23.81
C GLN A 598 -8.15 15.20 -22.70
N SER A 599 -8.74 15.96 -21.80
CA SER A 599 -9.48 15.43 -20.64
C SER A 599 -10.67 14.54 -21.01
N THR A 600 -11.18 14.68 -22.23
CA THR A 600 -12.33 13.95 -22.76
C THR A 600 -11.94 12.69 -23.52
N SER A 601 -10.69 12.50 -23.93
CA SER A 601 -10.28 11.33 -24.72
C SER A 601 -10.63 10.01 -24.01
N LEU A 602 -10.83 8.95 -24.80
CA LEU A 602 -11.11 7.63 -24.23
C LEU A 602 -9.99 7.17 -23.27
N ARG A 603 -8.71 7.47 -23.56
CA ARG A 603 -7.60 7.19 -22.63
C ARG A 603 -7.72 7.94 -21.31
N SER A 604 -8.08 9.23 -21.34
CA SER A 604 -8.29 10.04 -20.14
C SER A 604 -9.47 9.53 -19.30
N ILE A 605 -10.55 9.09 -19.95
CA ILE A 605 -11.69 8.45 -19.28
C ILE A 605 -11.26 7.14 -18.61
N VAL A 606 -10.45 6.31 -19.30
CA VAL A 606 -9.92 5.06 -18.73
C VAL A 606 -8.94 5.34 -17.57
N ASP A 607 -8.08 6.35 -17.69
CA ASP A 607 -7.19 6.82 -16.60
C ASP A 607 -8.02 7.23 -15.37
N GLU A 608 -9.12 7.96 -15.58
CA GLU A 608 -10.01 8.41 -14.51
C GLU A 608 -10.82 7.25 -13.89
N LEU A 609 -11.29 6.30 -14.69
CA LEU A 609 -11.93 5.06 -14.23
C LEU A 609 -10.97 4.29 -13.32
N PHE A 610 -9.72 4.12 -13.73
CA PHE A 610 -8.69 3.46 -12.94
C PHE A 610 -8.42 4.23 -11.62
N ARG A 611 -8.30 5.57 -11.69
CA ARG A 611 -8.11 6.42 -10.52
C ARG A 611 -9.25 6.27 -9.51
N LEU A 612 -10.51 6.38 -9.97
CA LEU A 612 -11.70 6.25 -9.13
C LEU A 612 -11.82 4.84 -8.54
N GLY A 613 -11.59 3.80 -9.34
CA GLY A 613 -11.55 2.41 -8.90
C GLY A 613 -10.49 2.18 -7.81
N SER A 614 -9.34 2.84 -7.92
CA SER A 614 -8.26 2.79 -6.93
C SER A 614 -8.68 3.42 -5.61
N ILE A 615 -9.40 4.55 -5.66
CA ILE A 615 -9.92 5.25 -4.47
C ILE A 615 -10.91 4.35 -3.72
N VAL A 616 -11.85 3.71 -4.42
CA VAL A 616 -12.96 2.95 -3.82
C VAL A 616 -12.65 1.45 -3.69
N ARG A 617 -11.37 1.08 -3.73
CA ARG A 617 -10.89 -0.30 -3.78
C ARG A 617 -11.33 -1.17 -2.60
N ASP A 618 -11.52 -0.58 -1.42
CA ASP A 618 -12.04 -1.25 -0.23
C ASP A 618 -13.55 -1.55 -0.31
N ARG A 619 -14.26 -1.02 -1.32
CA ARG A 619 -15.71 -1.13 -1.52
C ARG A 619 -16.14 -1.93 -2.74
N ILE A 620 -15.20 -2.32 -3.59
CA ILE A 620 -15.44 -3.20 -4.74
C ILE A 620 -14.82 -4.58 -4.49
N SER A 621 -15.32 -5.61 -5.15
CA SER A 621 -14.75 -6.96 -5.03
C SER A 621 -13.36 -7.02 -5.67
N LEU A 622 -12.56 -8.02 -5.26
CA LEU A 622 -11.25 -8.26 -5.88
C LEU A 622 -11.35 -8.50 -7.39
N ASP A 623 -12.40 -9.18 -7.83
CA ASP A 623 -12.61 -9.46 -9.25
C ASP A 623 -13.01 -8.21 -10.03
N THR A 624 -13.84 -7.35 -9.42
CA THR A 624 -14.15 -6.02 -9.98
C THR A 624 -12.88 -5.19 -10.17
N TRP A 625 -12.00 -5.17 -9.17
CA TRP A 625 -10.71 -4.48 -9.24
C TRP A 625 -9.78 -5.06 -10.33
N ARG A 626 -9.73 -6.39 -10.48
CA ARG A 626 -8.95 -7.05 -11.54
C ARG A 626 -9.40 -6.62 -12.94
N ILE A 627 -10.71 -6.47 -13.14
CA ILE A 627 -11.26 -5.99 -14.42
C ILE A 627 -10.84 -4.55 -14.70
N ILE A 628 -11.01 -3.63 -13.73
CA ILE A 628 -10.57 -2.23 -13.88
C ILE A 628 -9.10 -2.15 -14.30
N ARG A 629 -8.26 -3.02 -13.72
CA ARG A 629 -6.83 -3.06 -14.05
C ARG A 629 -6.53 -3.66 -15.41
N ARG A 630 -7.30 -4.66 -15.83
CA ARG A 630 -7.19 -5.25 -17.17
C ARG A 630 -7.60 -4.22 -18.23
N ILE A 631 -8.64 -3.43 -17.96
CA ILE A 631 -9.03 -2.27 -18.78
C ILE A 631 -7.86 -1.28 -18.89
N ASP A 632 -7.30 -0.82 -17.77
CA ASP A 632 -6.21 0.17 -17.79
C ASP A 632 -4.96 -0.31 -18.55
N LYS A 633 -4.55 -1.57 -18.29
CA LYS A 633 -3.37 -2.19 -18.93
C LYS A 633 -3.58 -2.57 -20.39
N GLY A 634 -4.79 -3.00 -20.74
CA GLY A 634 -5.16 -3.37 -22.10
C GLY A 634 -5.32 -2.14 -23.00
N PHE A 635 -5.76 -1.02 -22.44
CA PHE A 635 -6.01 0.22 -23.19
C PHE A 635 -4.74 1.05 -23.41
N GLN A 636 -3.72 0.49 -24.08
CA GLN A 636 -2.47 1.18 -24.37
C GLN A 636 -2.24 1.25 -25.88
N PRO A 637 -1.61 2.32 -26.40
CA PRO A 637 -1.22 2.35 -27.80
C PRO A 637 -0.22 1.22 -28.11
N PRO A 638 -0.18 0.74 -29.37
CA PRO A 638 0.82 -0.23 -29.81
C PRO A 638 2.25 0.19 -29.44
N ARG A 639 3.07 -0.75 -28.99
CA ARG A 639 4.46 -0.47 -28.56
C ARG A 639 5.40 -0.13 -29.72
N TYR A 640 5.06 -0.59 -30.92
CA TYR A 640 5.87 -0.42 -32.13
C TYR A 640 4.96 0.02 -33.28
N GLY A 641 5.47 0.93 -34.12
CA GLY A 641 4.73 1.45 -35.28
C GLY A 641 3.78 2.61 -34.95
N THR A 642 3.07 3.08 -35.97
CA THR A 642 2.02 4.10 -35.84
C THR A 642 0.68 3.43 -35.57
N THR A 643 -0.06 3.94 -34.59
CA THR A 643 -1.41 3.47 -34.27
C THR A 643 -2.34 3.68 -35.46
N ASN A 644 -3.07 2.63 -35.85
CA ASN A 644 -4.00 2.66 -36.97
C ASN A 644 -5.45 2.38 -36.52
N LEU A 645 -6.39 2.45 -37.47
CA LEU A 645 -7.82 2.21 -37.22
C LEU A 645 -8.12 0.78 -36.74
N SER A 646 -7.43 -0.23 -37.27
CA SER A 646 -7.61 -1.62 -36.82
C SER A 646 -7.20 -1.80 -35.36
N ASP A 647 -6.14 -1.13 -34.90
CA ASP A 647 -5.73 -1.14 -33.50
C ASP A 647 -6.81 -0.54 -32.60
N VAL A 648 -7.40 0.60 -33.01
CA VAL A 648 -8.51 1.23 -32.29
C VAL A 648 -9.70 0.27 -32.21
N LEU A 649 -10.04 -0.39 -33.31
CA LEU A 649 -11.15 -1.34 -33.36
C LEU A 649 -10.97 -2.47 -32.35
N THR A 650 -9.83 -3.18 -32.40
CA THR A 650 -9.51 -4.28 -31.48
C THR A 650 -9.55 -3.81 -30.02
N ILE A 651 -8.93 -2.67 -29.71
CA ILE A 651 -8.90 -2.15 -28.34
C ILE A 651 -10.28 -1.74 -27.85
N THR A 652 -11.13 -1.17 -28.71
CA THR A 652 -12.51 -0.83 -28.33
C THR A 652 -13.38 -2.05 -28.10
N ASP A 653 -13.22 -3.13 -28.89
CA ASP A 653 -13.93 -4.39 -28.68
C ASP A 653 -13.53 -5.09 -27.37
N ASP A 654 -12.23 -5.14 -27.10
CA ASP A 654 -11.71 -5.64 -25.82
C ASP A 654 -12.26 -4.81 -24.65
N LEU A 655 -12.24 -3.47 -24.77
CA LEU A 655 -12.77 -2.58 -23.75
C LEU A 655 -14.27 -2.80 -23.48
N ILE A 656 -15.09 -2.93 -24.52
CA ILE A 656 -16.53 -3.21 -24.38
C ILE A 656 -16.75 -4.54 -23.65
N THR A 657 -15.99 -5.58 -24.01
CA THR A 657 -16.07 -6.90 -23.37
C THR A 657 -15.73 -6.83 -21.89
N GLU A 658 -14.68 -6.08 -21.53
CA GLU A 658 -14.26 -5.88 -20.15
C GLU A 658 -15.29 -5.08 -19.33
N LEU A 659 -15.88 -4.03 -19.90
CA LEU A 659 -16.93 -3.22 -19.26
C LEU A 659 -18.22 -4.01 -19.07
N ALA A 660 -18.56 -4.91 -19.99
CA ALA A 660 -19.66 -5.85 -19.84
C ALA A 660 -19.39 -6.84 -18.70
N ALA A 661 -18.17 -7.40 -18.62
CA ALA A 661 -17.77 -8.27 -17.52
C ALA A 661 -17.83 -7.55 -16.16
N PHE A 662 -17.37 -6.29 -16.09
CA PHE A 662 -17.49 -5.44 -14.91
C PHE A 662 -18.96 -5.33 -14.46
N SER A 663 -19.84 -5.00 -15.41
CA SER A 663 -21.27 -4.83 -15.16
C SER A 663 -21.92 -6.11 -14.64
N GLY A 664 -21.55 -7.26 -15.20
CA GLY A 664 -22.03 -8.58 -14.75
C GLY A 664 -21.61 -8.87 -13.31
N ILE A 665 -20.32 -8.70 -12.98
CA ILE A 665 -19.82 -8.94 -11.62
C ILE A 665 -20.48 -8.02 -10.60
N VAL A 666 -20.68 -6.74 -10.93
CA VAL A 666 -21.37 -5.79 -10.05
C VAL A 666 -22.80 -6.24 -9.78
N MET A 667 -23.53 -6.67 -10.80
CA MET A 667 -24.91 -7.12 -10.63
C MET A 667 -25.03 -8.40 -9.80
N GLU A 668 -24.09 -9.32 -9.96
CA GLU A 668 -24.12 -10.62 -9.29
C GLU A 668 -23.59 -10.58 -7.85
N SER A 669 -22.46 -9.89 -7.63
CA SER A 669 -21.68 -10.02 -6.38
C SER A 669 -21.74 -8.80 -5.45
N MET A 670 -22.11 -7.62 -5.95
CA MET A 670 -22.10 -6.41 -5.13
C MET A 670 -23.31 -6.38 -4.20
N THR A 671 -23.06 -6.24 -2.89
CA THR A 671 -24.14 -6.10 -1.91
C THR A 671 -24.99 -4.87 -2.22
N ARG A 672 -26.32 -5.02 -2.22
CA ARG A 672 -27.30 -3.98 -2.57
C ARG A 672 -27.46 -2.88 -1.50
N THR A 673 -26.35 -2.22 -1.18
CA THR A 673 -26.24 -1.10 -0.23
C THR A 673 -26.31 0.26 -0.95
N GLN A 674 -26.09 1.36 -0.21
CA GLN A 674 -25.95 2.69 -0.80
C GLN A 674 -24.84 2.76 -1.87
N ALA A 675 -23.75 2.01 -1.70
CA ALA A 675 -22.66 1.97 -2.68
C ALA A 675 -23.15 1.50 -4.05
N PHE A 676 -23.88 0.38 -4.10
CA PHE A 676 -24.49 -0.12 -5.34
C PHE A 676 -25.42 0.91 -5.97
N ARG A 677 -26.25 1.58 -5.15
CA ARG A 677 -27.20 2.60 -5.65
C ARG A 677 -26.50 3.82 -6.24
N PHE A 678 -25.42 4.30 -5.63
CA PHE A 678 -24.66 5.44 -6.15
C PHE A 678 -23.95 5.08 -7.47
N LEU A 679 -23.43 3.86 -7.57
CA LEU A 679 -22.82 3.36 -8.81
C LEU A 679 -23.86 3.34 -9.94
N GLU A 680 -25.02 2.73 -9.70
CA GLU A 680 -26.11 2.70 -10.68
C GLU A 680 -26.63 4.11 -10.99
N LEU A 681 -26.78 4.99 -9.99
CA LEU A 681 -27.21 6.37 -10.22
C LEU A 681 -26.28 7.07 -11.22
N GLY A 682 -24.96 6.96 -11.02
CA GLY A 682 -23.96 7.51 -11.94
C GLY A 682 -24.12 6.95 -13.35
N ARG A 683 -24.24 5.62 -13.48
CA ARG A 683 -24.45 4.97 -14.78
C ARG A 683 -25.72 5.43 -15.48
N ARG A 684 -26.86 5.45 -14.78
CA ARG A 684 -28.14 5.83 -15.39
C ARG A 684 -28.16 7.28 -15.83
N VAL A 685 -27.62 8.19 -15.02
CA VAL A 685 -27.50 9.61 -15.39
C VAL A 685 -26.61 9.77 -16.62
N GLU A 686 -25.43 9.15 -16.64
CA GLU A 686 -24.55 9.24 -17.79
C GLU A 686 -25.18 8.62 -19.04
N ARG A 687 -25.80 7.45 -18.94
CA ARG A 687 -26.49 6.79 -20.06
C ARG A 687 -27.55 7.70 -20.67
N SER A 688 -28.37 8.35 -19.85
CA SER A 688 -29.36 9.31 -20.33
C SER A 688 -28.73 10.47 -21.10
N LEU A 689 -27.63 11.04 -20.59
CA LEU A 689 -26.91 12.11 -21.28
C LEU A 689 -26.31 11.65 -22.62
N GLN A 690 -25.71 10.45 -22.66
CA GLN A 690 -25.13 9.89 -23.87
C GLN A 690 -26.19 9.62 -24.95
N ILE A 691 -27.35 9.07 -24.56
CA ILE A 691 -28.48 8.86 -25.49
C ILE A 691 -29.01 10.21 -26.01
N ILE A 692 -29.18 11.22 -25.13
CA ILE A 692 -29.64 12.54 -25.55
C ILE A 692 -28.67 13.18 -26.56
N SER A 693 -27.36 13.13 -26.28
CA SER A 693 -26.33 13.65 -27.21
C SER A 693 -26.34 12.87 -28.54
N LEU A 694 -26.41 11.55 -28.51
CA LEU A 694 -26.45 10.71 -29.71
C LEU A 694 -27.66 11.05 -30.59
N VAL A 695 -28.87 11.11 -30.01
CA VAL A 695 -30.10 11.45 -30.73
C VAL A 695 -30.06 12.88 -31.26
N LYS A 696 -29.61 13.84 -30.44
CA LYS A 696 -29.49 15.25 -30.85
C LYS A 696 -28.55 15.41 -32.05
N ASN A 697 -27.36 14.82 -31.99
CA ASN A 697 -26.38 14.95 -33.07
C ASN A 697 -26.76 14.18 -34.34
N SER A 698 -27.59 13.14 -34.20
CA SER A 698 -28.04 12.30 -35.33
C SER A 698 -29.29 12.83 -36.03
N PHE A 699 -30.20 13.49 -35.31
CA PHE A 699 -31.52 13.87 -35.84
C PHE A 699 -31.81 15.38 -35.75
N VAL A 700 -30.85 16.21 -35.32
CA VAL A 700 -31.00 17.67 -35.29
C VAL A 700 -29.84 18.35 -36.02
N PRO A 701 -30.07 18.94 -37.22
CA PRO A 701 -31.33 18.92 -37.98
C PRO A 701 -31.67 17.52 -38.51
N MET A 702 -32.95 17.29 -38.83
CA MET A 702 -33.42 15.99 -39.33
C MET A 702 -32.72 15.66 -40.66
N PRO A 703 -32.10 14.48 -40.80
CA PRO A 703 -31.43 14.09 -42.04
C PRO A 703 -32.45 13.81 -43.14
N GLU A 704 -32.07 14.11 -44.38
CA GLU A 704 -32.92 13.89 -45.57
C GLU A 704 -33.22 12.40 -45.80
N VAL A 705 -32.24 11.52 -45.51
CA VAL A 705 -32.37 10.06 -45.57
C VAL A 705 -32.05 9.48 -44.18
N PRO A 706 -33.05 9.31 -43.30
CA PRO A 706 -32.80 8.93 -41.91
C PRO A 706 -32.55 7.43 -41.70
N SER A 707 -32.92 6.58 -42.65
CA SER A 707 -32.91 5.11 -42.50
C SER A 707 -31.52 4.53 -42.11
N PRO A 708 -30.41 4.84 -42.81
CA PRO A 708 -29.07 4.37 -42.42
C PRO A 708 -28.62 4.93 -41.04
N ILE A 709 -29.01 6.16 -40.74
CA ILE A 709 -28.68 6.83 -39.47
C ILE A 709 -29.44 6.17 -38.31
N PHE A 710 -30.69 5.74 -38.51
CA PHE A 710 -31.43 4.96 -37.50
C PHE A 710 -30.74 3.63 -37.19
N GLU A 711 -30.32 2.87 -38.21
CA GLU A 711 -29.57 1.63 -38.00
C GLU A 711 -28.27 1.89 -37.23
N THR A 712 -27.53 2.94 -37.60
CA THR A 712 -26.31 3.36 -36.90
C THR A 712 -26.58 3.70 -35.43
N VAL A 713 -27.61 4.48 -35.13
CA VAL A 713 -27.97 4.85 -33.75
C VAL A 713 -28.38 3.62 -32.94
N LEU A 714 -29.15 2.70 -33.54
CA LEU A 714 -29.55 1.45 -32.90
C LEU A 714 -28.34 0.52 -32.66
N GLU A 715 -27.35 0.53 -33.54
CA GLU A 715 -26.09 -0.20 -33.39
C GLU A 715 -25.27 0.37 -32.22
N VAL A 716 -25.04 1.69 -32.19
CA VAL A 716 -24.30 2.38 -31.10
C VAL A 716 -25.00 2.18 -29.75
N ALA A 717 -26.33 2.20 -29.73
CA ALA A 717 -27.15 1.98 -28.53
C ALA A 717 -27.41 0.50 -28.18
N ASP A 718 -26.75 -0.44 -28.86
CA ASP A 718 -26.86 -1.90 -28.64
C ASP A 718 -28.31 -2.43 -28.66
N SER A 719 -29.16 -1.82 -29.48
CA SER A 719 -30.61 -2.08 -29.53
C SER A 719 -31.08 -2.63 -30.88
N LEU A 720 -30.16 -2.82 -31.84
CA LEU A 720 -30.47 -3.25 -33.20
C LEU A 720 -31.16 -4.63 -33.25
N MET A 721 -30.65 -5.62 -32.51
CA MET A 721 -31.27 -6.96 -32.47
C MET A 721 -32.67 -6.92 -31.89
N THR A 722 -32.87 -6.19 -30.78
CA THR A 722 -34.18 -6.03 -30.15
C THR A 722 -35.15 -5.31 -31.08
N TYR A 723 -34.69 -4.28 -31.80
CA TYR A 723 -35.49 -3.59 -32.79
C TYR A 723 -35.90 -4.52 -33.94
N ARG A 724 -34.95 -5.22 -34.56
CA ARG A 724 -35.23 -6.16 -35.66
C ARG A 724 -36.21 -7.26 -35.25
N SER A 725 -36.08 -7.79 -34.03
CA SER A 725 -37.01 -8.79 -33.49
C SER A 725 -38.42 -8.25 -33.27
N ARG A 726 -38.57 -7.00 -32.80
CA ARG A 726 -39.88 -6.41 -32.49
C ARG A 726 -40.59 -5.82 -33.71
N TYR A 727 -39.83 -5.26 -34.65
CA TYR A 727 -40.34 -4.53 -35.81
C TYR A 727 -40.13 -5.29 -37.14
N LEU A 728 -39.75 -6.58 -37.08
CA LEU A 728 -39.59 -7.46 -38.24
C LEU A 728 -38.67 -6.90 -39.34
N SER A 729 -37.62 -6.19 -38.93
CA SER A 729 -36.70 -5.47 -39.84
C SER A 729 -37.35 -4.36 -40.68
N ASN A 730 -38.57 -3.92 -40.36
CA ASN A 730 -39.15 -2.70 -40.90
C ASN A 730 -38.68 -1.49 -40.09
N LEU A 731 -38.04 -0.53 -40.76
CA LEU A 731 -37.76 0.79 -40.20
C LEU A 731 -39.04 1.63 -40.28
N GLN A 732 -39.57 2.03 -39.11
CA GLN A 732 -40.75 2.91 -38.99
C GLN A 732 -40.34 4.33 -38.64
#